data_AF-A0A742QF02-F1
#
_entry.id   AF-A0A742QF02-F1
#
_cell.length_a   1.000
_cell.length_b   1.000
_cell.length_c   1.000
_cell.angle_alpha   90.00
_cell.angle_beta   90.00
_cell.angle_gamma   90.00
#
_symmetry.space_group_name_H-M   'P 1'
#
loop_
_entity.id
_entity.type
_entity.pdbx_description
1 polymer ?
#
loop_
_entity_poly.entity_id
_entity_poly.type
_entity_poly.pdbx_seq_one_letter_code
_entity_poly.pdbx_strand_id
1 'polypeptide(L)'
;MTDMNIENRKINRPASENDKQHKKVFPIEAEAFHSPEETLARLNSHRQGLTTEEASERLKVYGRNEVAHEQVPPVLVQLLQAFNNPFIYVLMALAGVSFITDYWLPLRRGEETDLTGVLIILTMVSLSGLLRFWQEFRTNRAAQALKKMVRTTATVLRRGPGNIGAVQEEIPIEELVPGDVVFLAAGDLVPADVRLLASRDLFISQSILSGESLPVEKYDVMADVAGKDSEQLPDKDKSLLDLGNICLMGTNVTSGRAQAVVVATGSHTWFGSLAKSIVGTRTQTAFDRGVNSVSWLLIRFMLIMVPVVLLINGFSKGDWVEASLFALAVAVGLTPEMLPMIVSSNLAKGAIAMSRRKVIVKRLNAIQNFGAMDVLCTDKTGTLTQDNIFLEHHLDVSGVKSSRVLMLAWLNSSSQSGARNVMDRAILRFGEGRIAPSTKARFIKRDELPFDFVRRRVSVLVEDTQHGDRCLICKGAVEEMMMVATHLREGDRVVALTETRRELLLAKTEDYNAQGFRVLLIATRKLDGSGNNPTLSVEDETELTIEGMLTFLDPPKESAGKAIAALRDNGVAVKVLTGDNPVVTARICLEVGIDTHDILTGTQVEAMSDAELASEVEKRAVFARLTPLQKTRILQALQKNGHTVGFLGDGINDAPALRDADVGISVDSAADIAKESSDIILLEKDLMVLEEGVIKGRETFGNIIKYLNMTASSNFGNVFSVLVASAFIPFLPMLAIHLLIQNLMYDISQLSLPWDKMDKEFLRKPRKWDAKNIGRFMLWIGPTSSIFDITTFALMWYVFAANNVEAQALFQSGWFIEGLLSQTLVVHMLRTQKIPFIQSRATLPVLLTTGLIMAIGIYIPFSPLGAMVGLEPLPLSYFPWLVATLLSYCLVAQGMKRFYIKRFGQWF
;
A
#
# COMPACT_ATOMS: atom_id res chain seq x y z
N MET A 1 35.51 -10.22 -17.50
CA MET A 1 36.36 -9.05 -17.20
C MET A 1 36.03 -7.98 -18.23
N THR A 2 35.87 -6.75 -17.73
CA THR A 2 35.47 -5.51 -18.44
C THR A 2 34.11 -5.53 -19.14
N ASP A 3 33.06 -5.21 -18.38
CA ASP A 3 32.09 -4.16 -18.73
C ASP A 3 31.15 -3.91 -17.52
N MET A 4 31.68 -3.20 -16.53
CA MET A 4 30.96 -2.69 -15.37
C MET A 4 31.49 -1.28 -15.13
N ASN A 5 31.02 -0.32 -15.92
CA ASN A 5 31.41 1.11 -15.79
C ASN A 5 30.43 2.07 -16.50
N ILE A 6 29.12 1.83 -16.41
CA ILE A 6 28.11 2.81 -16.85
C ILE A 6 27.03 2.94 -15.78
N GLU A 7 27.38 3.44 -14.60
CA GLU A 7 26.39 3.93 -13.64
C GLU A 7 27.10 4.76 -12.55
N ASN A 8 27.53 5.99 -12.90
CA ASN A 8 27.84 7.02 -11.89
C ASN A 8 27.98 8.46 -12.45
N ARG A 9 27.52 8.74 -13.68
CA ARG A 9 27.79 10.02 -14.36
C ARG A 9 26.59 10.96 -14.57
N LYS A 10 25.48 10.78 -13.86
CA LYS A 10 24.27 11.64 -14.02
C LYS A 10 23.78 12.38 -12.76
N ILE A 11 24.57 12.50 -11.69
CA ILE A 11 24.23 13.32 -10.50
C ILE A 11 25.33 14.35 -10.20
N ASN A 12 25.88 14.99 -11.22
CA ASN A 12 26.71 16.18 -11.04
C ASN A 12 26.54 17.09 -12.26
N ARG A 13 25.39 17.77 -12.34
CA ARG A 13 25.31 19.03 -13.08
C ARG A 13 25.59 20.15 -12.08
N PRO A 14 26.60 21.01 -12.31
CA PRO A 14 26.70 22.24 -11.54
C PRO A 14 25.44 23.06 -11.81
N ALA A 15 24.81 23.56 -10.76
CA ALA A 15 23.65 24.44 -10.87
C ALA A 15 23.96 25.56 -11.88
N SER A 16 23.09 25.72 -12.89
CA SER A 16 23.26 26.79 -13.87
C SER A 16 23.24 28.14 -13.17
N GLU A 17 24.05 29.10 -13.62
CA GLU A 17 24.16 30.43 -12.99
C GLU A 17 22.82 31.19 -12.87
N ASN A 18 21.80 30.81 -13.65
CA ASN A 18 20.44 31.35 -13.54
C ASN A 18 19.65 30.84 -12.30
N ASP A 19 20.03 29.72 -11.66
CA ASP A 19 19.40 29.26 -10.42
C ASP A 19 19.86 30.05 -9.17
N LYS A 20 20.94 30.84 -9.29
CA LYS A 20 21.47 31.63 -8.16
C LYS A 20 20.67 32.91 -7.88
N GLN A 21 19.79 33.36 -8.78
CA GLN A 21 19.13 34.67 -8.66
C GLN A 21 17.75 34.69 -7.97
N HIS A 22 17.17 33.54 -7.60
CA HIS A 22 15.96 33.50 -6.76
C HIS A 22 16.06 32.40 -5.70
N LYS A 23 16.92 32.60 -4.69
CA LYS A 23 16.88 31.80 -3.46
C LYS A 23 15.56 32.13 -2.75
N LYS A 24 14.55 31.28 -2.92
CA LYS A 24 13.22 31.45 -2.31
C LYS A 24 13.41 31.31 -0.79
N VAL A 25 13.39 32.44 -0.07
CA VAL A 25 13.54 32.43 1.40
C VAL A 25 12.30 31.79 2.00
N PHE A 26 12.49 30.72 2.77
CA PHE A 26 11.37 30.00 3.39
C PHE A 26 10.96 30.70 4.70
N PRO A 27 9.66 30.73 5.06
CA PRO A 27 9.23 31.34 6.32
C PRO A 27 9.93 30.77 7.55
N ILE A 28 10.19 29.45 7.55
CA ILE A 28 10.92 28.76 8.62
C ILE A 28 12.38 29.21 8.72
N GLU A 29 13.01 29.56 7.60
CA GLU A 29 14.40 30.06 7.56
C GLU A 29 14.49 31.43 8.24
N ALA A 30 13.50 32.30 8.03
CA ALA A 30 13.46 33.59 8.72
C ALA A 30 13.22 33.43 10.23
N GLU A 31 12.24 32.61 10.63
CA GLU A 31 11.87 32.42 12.04
C GLU A 31 12.89 31.60 12.84
N ALA A 32 13.78 30.86 12.17
CA ALA A 32 14.89 30.17 12.85
C ALA A 32 15.87 31.15 13.54
N PHE A 33 15.98 32.39 13.06
CA PHE A 33 16.86 33.41 13.64
C PHE A 33 16.16 34.34 14.63
N HIS A 34 14.88 34.10 14.92
CA HIS A 34 14.11 34.86 15.90
C HIS A 34 13.95 34.10 17.23
N SER A 35 13.75 34.87 18.30
CA SER A 35 13.41 34.31 19.60
C SER A 35 12.01 33.66 19.56
N PRO A 36 11.75 32.63 20.39
CA PRO A 36 10.43 32.00 20.46
C PRO A 36 9.29 33.01 20.70
N GLU A 37 9.54 34.03 21.52
CA GLU A 37 8.60 35.11 21.83
C GLU A 37 8.34 36.01 20.62
N GLU A 38 9.39 36.36 19.87
CA GLU A 38 9.25 37.14 18.63
C GLU A 38 8.48 36.37 17.56
N THR A 39 8.75 35.07 17.40
CA THR A 39 8.01 34.21 16.46
C THR A 39 6.54 34.11 16.85
N LEU A 40 6.22 33.93 18.14
CA LEU A 40 4.84 33.94 18.63
C LEU A 40 4.14 35.29 18.36
N ALA A 41 4.83 36.41 18.62
CA ALA A 41 4.28 37.74 18.36
C ALA A 41 4.01 37.98 16.87
N ARG A 42 4.94 37.59 15.98
CA ARG A 42 4.78 37.71 14.52
C ARG A 42 3.66 36.85 13.96
N LEU A 43 3.48 35.65 14.50
CA LEU A 43 2.40 34.75 14.14
C LEU A 43 1.08 35.09 14.85
N ASN A 44 1.03 36.16 15.66
CA ASN A 44 -0.10 36.50 16.52
C ASN A 44 -0.62 35.26 17.29
N SER A 45 0.29 34.52 17.92
CA SER A 45 -0.01 33.29 18.66
C SER A 45 0.45 33.41 20.12
N HIS A 46 0.07 32.44 20.95
CA HIS A 46 0.36 32.41 22.37
C HIS A 46 0.96 31.05 22.77
N ARG A 47 1.75 31.00 23.85
CA ARG A 47 2.28 29.73 24.41
C ARG A 47 1.18 28.73 24.83
N GLN A 48 -0.03 29.24 25.03
CA GLN A 48 -1.23 28.44 25.36
C GLN A 48 -2.05 28.04 24.12
N GLY A 49 -1.55 28.32 22.91
CA GLY A 49 -2.21 28.00 21.66
C GLY A 49 -3.25 29.03 21.20
N LEU A 50 -3.72 28.82 19.96
CA LEU A 50 -4.77 29.61 19.32
C LEU A 50 -6.15 29.30 19.90
N THR A 51 -7.08 30.22 19.73
CA THR A 51 -8.51 29.93 19.92
C THR A 51 -9.06 29.12 18.75
N THR A 52 -10.15 28.40 18.99
CA THR A 52 -10.79 27.57 17.95
C THR A 52 -11.31 28.43 16.79
N GLU A 53 -11.77 29.64 17.08
CA GLU A 53 -12.22 30.63 16.09
C GLU A 53 -11.06 31.14 15.23
N GLU A 54 -9.94 31.56 15.84
CA GLU A 54 -8.74 32.02 15.11
C GLU A 54 -8.19 30.94 14.19
N ALA A 55 -8.16 29.68 14.66
CA ALA A 55 -7.71 28.55 13.85
C ALA A 55 -8.60 28.35 12.62
N SER A 56 -9.93 28.45 12.77
CA SER A 56 -10.88 28.33 11.66
C SER A 56 -10.77 29.47 10.64
N GLU A 57 -10.54 30.70 11.10
CA GLU A 57 -10.30 31.85 10.21
C GLU A 57 -9.01 31.69 9.42
N ARG A 58 -7.91 31.29 10.08
CA ARG A 58 -6.63 31.04 9.43
C ARG A 58 -6.71 29.90 8.43
N LEU A 59 -7.51 28.86 8.69
CA LEU A 59 -7.70 27.76 7.76
C LEU A 59 -8.34 28.21 6.44
N LYS A 60 -9.21 29.24 6.48
CA LYS A 60 -9.79 29.85 5.26
C LYS A 60 -8.77 30.67 4.48
N VAL A 61 -7.79 31.29 5.16
CA VAL A 61 -6.77 32.16 4.57
C VAL A 61 -5.60 31.35 4.00
N TYR A 62 -5.00 30.49 4.82
CA TYR A 62 -3.82 29.70 4.46
C TYR A 62 -4.17 28.41 3.72
N GLY A 63 -5.44 27.99 3.77
CA GLY A 63 -5.89 26.72 3.25
C GLY A 63 -5.47 25.54 4.15
N ARG A 64 -5.79 24.34 3.70
CA ARG A 64 -5.45 23.10 4.40
C ARG A 64 -3.94 22.82 4.35
N ASN A 65 -3.41 22.22 5.41
CA ASN A 65 -2.03 21.74 5.48
C ASN A 65 -1.86 20.45 4.65
N GLU A 66 -1.96 20.58 3.33
CA GLU A 66 -1.77 19.49 2.38
C GLU A 66 -0.61 19.83 1.45
N VAL A 67 0.40 18.96 1.40
CA VAL A 67 1.49 19.08 0.43
C VAL A 67 0.94 18.64 -0.93
N ALA A 68 0.86 19.60 -1.85
CA ALA A 68 0.25 19.48 -3.18
C ALA A 68 0.22 18.03 -3.71
N HIS A 69 -0.89 17.34 -3.48
CA HIS A 69 -1.20 16.11 -4.17
C HIS A 69 -1.54 16.45 -5.62
N GLU A 70 -1.33 15.50 -6.54
CA GLU A 70 -1.99 15.55 -7.86
C GLU A 70 -3.49 15.71 -7.62
N GLN A 71 -3.97 16.95 -7.74
CA GLN A 71 -5.39 17.21 -7.68
C GLN A 71 -5.99 16.50 -8.88
N VAL A 72 -7.02 15.70 -8.62
CA VAL A 72 -7.68 14.97 -9.69
C VAL A 72 -8.19 16.01 -10.70
N PRO A 73 -7.86 15.84 -12.00
CA PRO A 73 -8.15 16.86 -13.00
C PRO A 73 -9.62 17.26 -12.97
N PRO A 74 -9.96 18.52 -13.27
CA PRO A 74 -11.35 18.96 -13.35
C PRO A 74 -12.19 18.03 -14.22
N VAL A 75 -13.47 17.87 -13.90
CA VAL A 75 -14.39 16.94 -14.59
C VAL A 75 -14.37 17.15 -16.12
N LEU A 76 -14.26 18.40 -16.57
CA LEU A 76 -14.18 18.75 -17.99
C LEU A 76 -12.87 18.32 -18.65
N VAL A 77 -11.75 18.38 -17.91
CA VAL A 77 -10.45 17.88 -18.38
C VAL A 77 -10.46 16.36 -18.45
N GLN A 78 -11.06 15.67 -17.46
CA GLN A 78 -11.25 14.23 -17.52
C GLN A 78 -12.10 13.80 -18.72
N LEU A 79 -13.16 14.56 -19.04
CA LEU A 79 -13.98 14.31 -20.21
C LEU A 79 -13.15 14.43 -21.50
N LEU A 80 -12.38 15.51 -21.67
CA LEU A 80 -11.52 15.68 -22.85
C LEU A 80 -10.44 14.60 -22.95
N GLN A 81 -9.86 14.19 -21.81
CA GLN A 81 -8.90 13.08 -21.75
C GLN A 81 -9.53 11.72 -22.11
N ALA A 82 -10.82 11.53 -21.81
CA ALA A 82 -11.53 10.32 -22.23
C ALA A 82 -11.63 10.20 -23.76
N PHE A 83 -11.69 11.32 -24.49
CA PHE A 83 -11.64 11.35 -25.96
C PHE A 83 -10.22 11.33 -26.55
N ASN A 84 -9.19 11.61 -25.74
CA ASN A 84 -7.79 11.56 -26.15
C ASN A 84 -7.27 10.12 -26.19
N ASN A 85 -7.78 9.34 -27.13
CA ASN A 85 -7.41 7.95 -27.34
C ASN A 85 -6.97 7.74 -28.81
N PRO A 86 -5.79 7.13 -29.07
CA PRO A 86 -5.38 6.71 -30.41
C PRO A 86 -6.48 6.03 -31.25
N PHE A 87 -7.36 5.22 -30.64
CA PHE A 87 -8.46 4.54 -31.35
C PHE A 87 -9.57 5.49 -31.77
N ILE A 88 -9.89 6.47 -30.93
CA ILE A 88 -10.83 7.52 -31.30
C ILE A 88 -10.25 8.33 -32.47
N TYR A 89 -8.95 8.61 -32.50
CA TYR A 89 -8.33 9.27 -33.65
C TYR A 89 -8.42 8.45 -34.93
N VAL A 90 -8.23 7.13 -34.83
CA VAL A 90 -8.42 6.21 -35.96
C VAL A 90 -9.87 6.20 -36.46
N LEU A 91 -10.86 6.13 -35.55
CA LEU A 91 -12.28 6.18 -35.91
C LEU A 91 -12.70 7.54 -36.47
N MET A 92 -12.14 8.64 -35.96
CA MET A 92 -12.34 9.97 -36.50
C MET A 92 -11.71 10.11 -37.89
N ALA A 93 -10.56 9.49 -38.13
CA ALA A 93 -9.96 9.42 -39.46
C ALA A 93 -10.83 8.59 -40.42
N LEU A 94 -11.36 7.44 -39.98
CA LEU A 94 -12.32 6.63 -40.74
C LEU A 94 -13.59 7.42 -41.08
N ALA A 95 -14.19 8.09 -40.11
CA ALA A 95 -15.34 8.97 -40.32
C ALA A 95 -15.02 10.09 -41.31
N GLY A 96 -13.81 10.66 -41.25
CA GLY A 96 -13.34 11.66 -42.20
C GLY A 96 -13.17 11.11 -43.62
N VAL A 97 -12.62 9.91 -43.78
CA VAL A 97 -12.49 9.25 -45.09
C VAL A 97 -13.87 8.92 -45.65
N SER A 98 -14.75 8.30 -44.86
CA SER A 98 -16.14 8.03 -45.25
C SER A 98 -16.90 9.30 -45.61
N PHE A 99 -16.70 10.41 -44.89
CA PHE A 99 -17.29 11.69 -45.26
C PHE A 99 -16.80 12.20 -46.62
N ILE A 100 -15.52 11.97 -46.94
CA ILE A 100 -14.97 12.35 -48.24
C ILE A 100 -15.51 11.45 -49.35
N THR A 101 -15.53 10.13 -49.15
CA THR A 101 -15.92 9.13 -50.17
C THR A 101 -17.42 9.05 -50.40
N ASP A 102 -18.22 9.13 -49.33
CA ASP A 102 -19.65 8.79 -49.35
C ASP A 102 -20.54 10.04 -49.40
N TYR A 103 -19.98 11.21 -49.05
CA TYR A 103 -20.70 12.49 -49.08
C TYR A 103 -20.02 13.52 -50.01
N TRP A 104 -18.77 13.89 -49.76
CA TRP A 104 -18.16 15.05 -50.44
C TRP A 104 -17.87 14.82 -51.94
N LEU A 105 -17.35 13.66 -52.32
CA LEU A 105 -17.11 13.26 -53.72
C LEU A 105 -18.42 13.09 -54.51
N PRO A 106 -19.43 12.35 -54.01
CA PRO A 106 -20.74 12.21 -54.67
C PRO A 106 -21.47 13.54 -54.80
N LEU A 107 -21.43 14.40 -53.78
CA LEU A 107 -22.04 15.74 -53.81
C LEU A 107 -21.45 16.62 -54.93
N ARG A 108 -20.14 16.51 -55.19
CA ARG A 108 -19.50 17.20 -56.33
C ARG A 108 -19.85 16.59 -57.69
N ARG A 109 -20.20 15.31 -57.73
CA ARG A 109 -20.61 14.59 -58.95
C ARG A 109 -22.11 14.67 -59.23
N GLY A 110 -22.91 15.16 -58.27
CA GLY A 110 -24.36 15.22 -58.36
C GLY A 110 -25.05 13.86 -58.13
N GLU A 111 -24.36 12.93 -57.47
CA GLU A 111 -24.86 11.60 -57.11
C GLU A 111 -25.58 11.65 -55.74
N GLU A 112 -26.35 10.62 -55.41
CA GLU A 112 -26.98 10.50 -54.10
C GLU A 112 -25.91 10.41 -53.00
N THR A 113 -26.12 11.17 -51.91
CA THR A 113 -25.16 11.25 -50.80
C THR A 113 -25.67 10.46 -49.60
N ASP A 114 -24.78 9.70 -48.95
CA ASP A 114 -25.10 8.94 -47.74
C ASP A 114 -24.24 9.39 -46.56
N LEU A 115 -24.89 9.97 -45.54
CA LEU A 115 -24.26 10.38 -44.27
C LEU A 115 -24.42 9.33 -43.17
N THR A 116 -25.14 8.24 -43.43
CA THR A 116 -25.57 7.28 -42.41
C THR A 116 -24.36 6.62 -41.76
N GLY A 117 -23.38 6.15 -42.54
CA GLY A 117 -22.14 5.56 -42.02
C GLY A 117 -21.34 6.51 -41.14
N VAL A 118 -21.17 7.77 -41.55
CA VAL A 118 -20.46 8.81 -40.79
C VAL A 118 -21.17 9.12 -39.47
N LEU A 119 -22.49 9.28 -39.50
CA LEU A 119 -23.30 9.54 -38.31
C LEU A 119 -23.23 8.37 -37.32
N ILE A 120 -23.22 7.13 -37.80
CA ILE A 120 -23.10 5.95 -36.92
C ILE A 120 -21.71 5.92 -36.27
N ILE A 121 -20.63 6.12 -37.02
CA ILE A 121 -19.27 6.15 -36.46
C ILE A 121 -19.14 7.25 -35.41
N LEU A 122 -19.64 8.47 -35.69
CA LEU A 122 -19.60 9.58 -34.72
C LEU A 122 -20.44 9.31 -33.46
N THR A 123 -21.62 8.70 -33.63
CA THR A 123 -22.48 8.32 -32.50
C THR A 123 -21.81 7.26 -31.63
N MET A 124 -21.18 6.27 -32.26
CA MET A 124 -20.47 5.21 -31.57
C MET A 124 -19.24 5.73 -30.82
N VAL A 125 -18.43 6.58 -31.47
CA VAL A 125 -17.28 7.24 -30.84
C VAL A 125 -17.73 8.06 -29.63
N SER A 126 -18.81 8.81 -29.76
CA SER A 126 -19.39 9.61 -28.68
C SER A 126 -19.88 8.74 -27.53
N LEU A 127 -20.60 7.66 -27.83
CA LEU A 127 -21.10 6.72 -26.82
C LEU A 127 -19.95 6.00 -26.09
N SER A 128 -18.93 5.54 -26.82
CA SER A 128 -17.74 4.90 -26.24
C SER A 128 -16.98 5.87 -25.33
N GLY A 129 -16.70 7.09 -25.80
CA GLY A 129 -16.03 8.13 -25.01
C GLY A 129 -16.80 8.52 -23.75
N LEU A 130 -18.12 8.67 -23.84
CA LEU A 130 -18.98 8.97 -22.69
C LEU A 130 -19.05 7.83 -21.69
N LEU A 131 -19.18 6.58 -22.15
CA LEU A 131 -19.15 5.40 -21.29
C LEU A 131 -17.80 5.30 -20.56
N ARG A 132 -16.69 5.49 -21.27
CA ARG A 132 -15.35 5.52 -20.70
C ARG A 132 -15.23 6.60 -19.62
N PHE A 133 -15.62 7.84 -19.93
CA PHE A 133 -15.62 8.95 -18.97
C PHE A 133 -16.46 8.64 -17.73
N TRP A 134 -17.70 8.19 -17.90
CA TRP A 134 -18.61 7.93 -16.78
C TRP A 134 -18.06 6.83 -15.85
N GLN A 135 -17.44 5.80 -16.42
CA GLN A 135 -16.83 4.71 -15.67
C GLN A 135 -15.55 5.14 -14.93
N GLU A 136 -14.66 5.87 -15.61
CA GLU A 136 -13.41 6.36 -15.04
C GLU A 136 -13.69 7.36 -13.91
N PHE A 137 -14.63 8.27 -14.11
CA PHE A 137 -15.07 9.23 -13.10
C PHE A 137 -15.64 8.53 -11.85
N ARG A 138 -16.54 7.55 -12.03
CA ARG A 138 -17.13 6.79 -10.92
C ARG A 138 -16.06 6.01 -10.15
N THR A 139 -15.11 5.40 -10.85
CA THR A 139 -14.02 4.62 -10.27
C THR A 139 -13.07 5.50 -9.46
N ASN A 140 -12.68 6.65 -10.01
CA ASN A 140 -11.82 7.61 -9.34
C ASN A 140 -12.47 8.19 -8.07
N ARG A 141 -13.77 8.49 -8.12
CA ARG A 141 -14.51 8.98 -6.94
C ARG A 141 -14.56 7.93 -5.81
N ALA A 142 -14.75 6.66 -6.16
CA ALA A 142 -14.71 5.57 -5.19
C ALA A 142 -13.32 5.42 -4.55
N ALA A 143 -12.26 5.50 -5.36
CA ALA A 143 -10.87 5.47 -4.90
C ALA A 143 -10.55 6.62 -3.93
N GLN A 144 -11.00 7.84 -4.23
CA GLN A 144 -10.80 9.01 -3.36
C GLN A 144 -11.52 8.87 -2.01
N ALA A 145 -12.74 8.35 -1.99
CA ALA A 145 -13.49 8.13 -0.76
C ALA A 145 -12.76 7.16 0.18
N LEU A 146 -12.08 6.16 -0.38
CA LEU A 146 -11.27 5.21 0.38
C LEU A 146 -10.03 5.87 1.00
N LYS A 147 -9.33 6.72 0.24
CA LYS A 147 -8.15 7.44 0.72
C LYS A 147 -8.47 8.35 1.92
N LYS A 148 -9.67 8.92 1.97
CA LYS A 148 -10.12 9.80 3.07
C LYS A 148 -10.41 9.09 4.40
N MET A 149 -10.40 7.76 4.44
CA MET A 149 -10.65 6.99 5.67
C MET A 149 -9.42 6.90 6.59
N VAL A 150 -8.22 7.16 6.07
CA VAL A 150 -6.99 7.19 6.87
C VAL A 150 -6.64 8.65 7.07
N ARG A 151 -6.64 9.10 8.33
CA ARG A 151 -6.21 10.45 8.70
C ARG A 151 -5.10 10.33 9.72
N THR A 152 -3.99 11.00 9.47
CA THR A 152 -2.96 11.26 10.48
C THR A 152 -3.40 12.45 11.33
N THR A 153 -3.30 12.32 12.63
CA THR A 153 -3.64 13.37 13.60
C THR A 153 -2.36 14.05 14.12
N ALA A 154 -2.51 15.23 14.69
CA ALA A 154 -1.47 15.91 15.44
C ALA A 154 -2.07 16.42 16.75
N THR A 155 -1.30 16.31 17.83
CA THR A 155 -1.71 16.86 19.13
C THR A 155 -1.44 18.36 19.15
N VAL A 156 -2.50 19.15 19.21
CA VAL A 156 -2.43 20.61 19.32
C VAL A 156 -2.87 21.09 20.69
N LEU A 157 -2.34 22.24 21.08
CA LEU A 157 -2.85 23.02 22.19
C LEU A 157 -3.77 24.10 21.62
N ARG A 158 -5.06 24.02 21.93
CA ARG A 158 -6.06 25.03 21.54
C ARG A 158 -6.89 25.45 22.75
N ARG A 159 -7.43 26.67 22.69
CA ARG A 159 -8.33 27.23 23.71
C ARG A 159 -9.77 27.07 23.25
N GLY A 160 -10.60 26.46 24.11
CA GLY A 160 -12.01 26.20 23.82
C GLY A 160 -12.85 27.48 23.73
N PRO A 161 -14.11 27.38 23.23
CA PRO A 161 -15.01 28.51 23.09
C PRO A 161 -15.18 29.25 24.42
N GLY A 162 -14.94 30.56 24.44
CA GLY A 162 -14.98 31.37 25.66
C GLY A 162 -13.68 31.41 26.48
N ASN A 163 -12.54 31.02 25.90
CA ASN A 163 -11.20 31.14 26.51
C ASN A 163 -11.01 30.26 27.77
N ILE A 164 -11.73 29.14 27.84
CA ILE A 164 -11.71 28.20 28.98
C ILE A 164 -10.44 27.34 28.91
N GLY A 165 -9.32 27.87 29.37
CA GLY A 165 -8.05 27.13 29.52
C GLY A 165 -7.47 26.56 28.22
N ALA A 166 -6.19 26.21 28.25
CA ALA A 166 -5.54 25.49 27.16
C ALA A 166 -5.84 24.00 27.28
N VAL A 167 -6.41 23.38 26.24
CA VAL A 167 -6.72 21.96 26.20
C VAL A 167 -5.90 21.31 25.09
N GLN A 168 -5.34 20.13 25.38
CA GLN A 168 -4.72 19.29 24.36
C GLN A 168 -5.80 18.53 23.61
N GLU A 169 -5.83 18.67 22.29
CA GLU A 169 -6.76 18.00 21.41
C GLU A 169 -6.00 17.37 20.22
N GLU A 170 -6.41 16.18 19.80
CA GLU A 170 -5.93 15.61 18.55
C GLU A 170 -6.80 16.10 17.39
N ILE A 171 -6.17 16.77 16.42
CA ILE A 171 -6.84 17.23 15.20
C ILE A 171 -6.20 16.58 13.96
N PRO A 172 -6.92 16.45 12.84
CA PRO A 172 -6.32 16.03 11.58
C PRO A 172 -5.19 16.99 11.15
N ILE A 173 -4.06 16.45 10.65
CA ILE A 173 -2.92 17.26 10.20
C ILE A 173 -3.33 18.30 9.14
N GLU A 174 -4.32 17.99 8.30
CA GLU A 174 -4.89 18.88 7.26
C GLU A 174 -5.46 20.19 7.83
N GLU A 175 -5.86 20.20 9.10
CA GLU A 175 -6.51 21.33 9.78
C GLU A 175 -5.52 22.20 10.59
N LEU A 176 -4.22 21.87 10.55
CA LEU A 176 -3.18 22.69 11.15
C LEU A 176 -2.99 24.00 10.39
N VAL A 177 -2.80 25.08 11.14
CA VAL A 177 -2.57 26.41 10.58
C VAL A 177 -1.32 27.07 11.18
N PRO A 178 -0.69 28.03 10.47
CA PRO A 178 0.39 28.82 11.05
C PRO A 178 -0.05 29.49 12.37
N GLY A 179 0.76 29.31 13.40
CA GLY A 179 0.52 29.76 14.78
C GLY A 179 -0.06 28.69 15.72
N ASP A 180 -0.51 27.52 15.23
CA ASP A 180 -0.88 26.42 16.13
C ASP A 180 0.34 25.98 16.96
N VAL A 181 0.11 25.61 18.22
CA VAL A 181 1.14 25.04 19.08
C VAL A 181 0.95 23.53 19.13
N VAL A 182 1.93 22.79 18.62
CA VAL A 182 1.92 21.32 18.54
C VAL A 182 2.81 20.70 19.60
N PHE A 183 2.42 19.51 20.04
CA PHE A 183 3.26 18.63 20.83
C PHE A 183 3.82 17.52 19.95
N LEU A 184 5.12 17.30 20.07
CA LEU A 184 5.86 16.27 19.36
C LEU A 184 6.43 15.28 20.37
N ALA A 185 6.18 14.00 20.16
CA ALA A 185 6.74 12.90 20.92
C ALA A 185 7.41 11.88 20.01
N ALA A 186 8.23 11.01 20.59
CA ALA A 186 8.86 9.91 19.87
C ALA A 186 7.81 9.06 19.12
N GLY A 187 7.98 8.96 17.79
CA GLY A 187 7.07 8.25 16.90
C GLY A 187 6.21 9.13 16.01
N ASP A 188 6.06 10.41 16.37
CA ASP A 188 5.27 11.35 15.60
C ASP A 188 6.01 11.79 14.33
N LEU A 189 5.23 12.01 13.28
CA LEU A 189 5.69 12.79 12.14
C LEU A 189 5.61 14.27 12.48
N VAL A 190 6.63 15.03 12.11
CA VAL A 190 6.58 16.49 12.22
C VAL A 190 5.57 17.00 11.20
N PRO A 191 4.43 17.56 11.63
CA PRO A 191 3.25 17.70 10.78
C PRO A 191 3.27 18.94 9.87
N ALA A 192 4.18 19.87 10.14
CA ALA A 192 4.36 21.15 9.45
C ALA A 192 5.78 21.66 9.72
N ASP A 193 6.22 22.76 9.11
CA ASP A 193 7.49 23.38 9.52
C ASP A 193 7.27 24.12 10.84
N VAL A 194 8.01 23.74 11.88
CA VAL A 194 7.78 24.20 13.25
C VAL A 194 9.04 24.77 13.89
N ARG A 195 8.84 25.78 14.74
CA ARG A 195 9.87 26.38 15.60
C ARG A 195 9.73 25.86 17.02
N LEU A 196 10.82 25.32 17.59
CA LEU A 196 10.81 24.77 18.95
C LEU A 196 10.62 25.88 20.00
N LEU A 197 9.67 25.68 20.90
CA LEU A 197 9.42 26.52 22.08
C LEU A 197 10.06 25.93 23.34
N ALA A 198 9.99 24.61 23.48
CA ALA A 198 10.60 23.85 24.56
C ALA A 198 10.94 22.44 24.06
N SER A 199 12.08 21.90 24.48
CA SER A 199 12.50 20.55 24.09
C SER A 199 13.19 19.83 25.25
N ARG A 200 13.16 18.50 25.24
CA ARG A 200 14.03 17.66 26.08
C ARG A 200 14.46 16.44 25.30
N ASP A 201 15.78 16.28 25.16
CA ASP A 201 16.46 15.17 24.49
C ASP A 201 15.81 14.82 23.12
N LEU A 202 15.48 15.85 22.34
CA LEU A 202 14.73 15.71 21.08
C LEU A 202 15.69 15.32 19.96
N PHE A 203 15.52 14.11 19.41
CA PHE A 203 16.26 13.66 18.24
C PHE A 203 15.32 13.42 17.09
N ILE A 204 15.62 14.03 15.95
CA ILE A 204 14.81 13.94 14.73
C ILE A 204 15.60 13.25 13.65
N SER A 205 15.03 12.20 13.06
CA SER A 205 15.59 11.64 11.83
C SER A 205 15.15 12.50 10.66
N GLN A 206 16.15 12.98 9.92
CA GLN A 206 15.97 13.78 8.72
C GLN A 206 16.28 12.98 7.45
N SER A 207 16.31 11.64 7.54
CA SER A 207 16.70 10.73 6.47
C SER A 207 15.90 10.90 5.18
N ILE A 208 14.63 11.31 5.26
CA ILE A 208 13.78 11.61 4.10
C ILE A 208 14.28 12.84 3.31
N LEU A 209 14.96 13.78 3.99
CA LEU A 209 15.40 15.05 3.43
C LEU A 209 16.90 15.09 3.13
N SER A 210 17.74 14.55 4.01
CA SER A 210 19.19 14.54 3.86
C SER A 210 19.73 13.25 3.23
N GLY A 211 18.98 12.15 3.30
CA GLY A 211 19.48 10.80 2.99
C GLY A 211 20.37 10.19 4.08
N GLU A 212 20.72 10.96 5.12
CA GLU A 212 21.55 10.50 6.23
C GLU A 212 20.70 9.84 7.31
N SER A 213 21.15 8.70 7.82
CA SER A 213 20.37 7.86 8.75
C SER A 213 20.54 8.23 10.22
N LEU A 214 21.56 9.02 10.56
CA LEU A 214 21.82 9.41 11.94
C LEU A 214 20.81 10.48 12.40
N PRO A 215 20.11 10.29 13.53
CA PRO A 215 19.24 11.31 14.08
C PRO A 215 20.02 12.58 14.45
N VAL A 216 19.44 13.74 14.15
CA VAL A 216 19.99 15.05 14.49
C VAL A 216 19.35 15.52 15.78
N GLU A 217 20.20 15.92 16.74
CA GLU A 217 19.74 16.53 17.98
C GLU A 217 19.14 17.91 17.71
N LYS A 218 17.97 18.16 18.31
CA LYS A 218 17.24 19.41 18.23
C LYS A 218 17.00 19.94 19.65
N TYR A 219 17.17 21.24 19.83
CA TYR A 219 17.11 21.88 21.13
C TYR A 219 16.47 23.27 21.05
N ASP A 220 15.80 23.67 22.12
CA ASP A 220 15.35 25.03 22.34
C ASP A 220 16.54 25.88 22.80
N VAL A 221 16.75 27.00 22.13
CA VAL A 221 17.93 27.88 22.31
C VAL A 221 17.91 28.65 23.64
N MET A 222 17.09 28.25 24.63
CA MET A 222 16.96 28.91 25.92
C MET A 222 16.86 27.97 27.14
N ALA A 223 17.01 26.66 26.99
CA ALA A 223 17.17 25.80 28.17
C ALA A 223 18.62 25.91 28.69
N ASP A 224 18.76 26.11 30.00
CA ASP A 224 19.97 26.14 30.85
C ASP A 224 20.87 24.88 30.73
N VAL A 225 21.24 24.48 29.52
CA VAL A 225 22.20 23.41 29.26
C VAL A 225 23.58 24.05 29.30
N ALA A 226 24.21 23.95 30.47
CA ALA A 226 25.62 24.26 30.63
C ALA A 226 26.45 23.53 29.56
N GLY A 227 27.12 24.30 28.70
CA GLY A 227 28.16 23.80 27.79
C GLY A 227 27.75 23.60 26.34
N LYS A 228 27.38 24.68 25.64
CA LYS A 228 27.74 24.95 24.22
C LYS A 228 27.31 26.40 23.87
N ASP A 229 28.26 27.32 24.00
CA ASP A 229 28.30 28.71 23.49
C ASP A 229 26.98 29.49 23.44
N SER A 230 26.73 30.22 24.54
CA SER A 230 25.47 30.88 24.88
C SER A 230 25.19 32.24 24.21
N GLU A 231 25.86 32.65 23.13
CA GLU A 231 25.62 33.98 22.52
C GLU A 231 25.67 34.04 20.98
N GLN A 232 25.89 32.93 20.27
CA GLN A 232 25.93 32.96 18.82
C GLN A 232 24.58 32.54 18.23
N LEU A 233 23.89 33.49 17.60
CA LEU A 233 22.89 33.22 16.55
C LEU A 233 23.46 32.13 15.60
N PRO A 234 22.63 31.20 15.08
CA PRO A 234 23.11 30.20 14.16
C PRO A 234 23.90 30.85 13.02
N ASP A 235 25.04 30.26 12.65
CA ASP A 235 25.87 30.77 11.56
C ASP A 235 25.03 30.86 10.27
N LYS A 236 25.03 32.01 9.59
CA LYS A 236 24.16 32.25 8.41
C LYS A 236 24.46 31.32 7.23
N ASP A 237 25.59 30.63 7.28
CA ASP A 237 26.04 29.68 6.27
C ASP A 237 25.64 28.21 6.56
N LYS A 238 24.98 27.91 7.69
CA LYS A 238 24.47 26.55 7.98
C LYS A 238 23.24 26.21 7.13
N SER A 239 23.18 24.96 6.67
CA SER A 239 22.02 24.44 5.96
C SER A 239 20.80 24.41 6.89
N LEU A 240 19.60 24.62 6.36
CA LEU A 240 18.32 24.52 7.10
C LEU A 240 18.19 23.19 7.89
N LEU A 241 18.82 22.12 7.40
CA LEU A 241 18.83 20.80 8.04
C LEU A 241 19.64 20.79 9.35
N ASP A 242 20.71 21.59 9.42
CA ASP A 242 21.67 21.64 10.54
C ASP A 242 21.17 22.51 11.71
N LEU A 243 20.12 23.30 11.50
CA LEU A 243 19.58 24.20 12.52
C LEU A 243 18.90 23.39 13.63
N GLY A 244 19.45 23.46 14.86
CA GLY A 244 18.98 22.70 16.02
C GLY A 244 17.60 23.10 16.55
N ASN A 245 17.11 24.28 16.18
CA ASN A 245 15.99 24.94 16.84
C ASN A 245 14.66 24.91 16.05
N ILE A 246 14.67 24.25 14.89
CA ILE A 246 13.52 24.05 14.01
C ILE A 246 13.34 22.57 13.68
N CYS A 247 12.11 22.19 13.34
CA CYS A 247 11.79 20.87 12.81
C CYS A 247 11.02 21.04 11.50
N LEU A 248 11.37 20.24 10.49
CA LEU A 248 10.81 20.37 9.15
C LEU A 248 9.72 19.32 8.91
N MET A 249 8.69 19.70 8.14
CA MET A 249 7.60 18.80 7.78
C MET A 249 8.12 17.51 7.15
N GLY A 250 7.54 16.37 7.52
CA GLY A 250 7.89 15.06 6.97
C GLY A 250 9.14 14.42 7.56
N THR A 251 9.81 15.08 8.51
CA THR A 251 10.80 14.44 9.39
C THR A 251 10.11 13.70 10.53
N ASN A 252 10.81 12.78 11.19
CA ASN A 252 10.22 11.94 12.25
C ASN A 252 10.98 12.07 13.57
N VAL A 253 10.23 12.13 14.67
CA VAL A 253 10.80 12.18 16.01
C VAL A 253 11.25 10.78 16.41
N THR A 254 12.55 10.59 16.62
CA THR A 254 13.13 9.30 17.02
C THR A 254 13.11 9.11 18.53
N SER A 255 13.41 10.17 19.30
CA SER A 255 13.35 10.17 20.76
C SER A 255 13.12 11.58 21.29
N GLY A 256 12.74 11.68 22.57
CA GLY A 256 12.49 12.95 23.25
C GLY A 256 11.08 13.49 23.11
N ARG A 257 10.89 14.71 23.58
CA ARG A 257 9.62 15.45 23.51
C ARG A 257 9.86 16.93 23.25
N ALA A 258 8.93 17.55 22.53
CA ALA A 258 8.99 18.98 22.27
C ALA A 258 7.61 19.62 22.19
N GLN A 259 7.58 20.91 22.51
CA GLN A 259 6.49 21.81 22.21
C GLN A 259 6.98 22.80 21.15
N ALA A 260 6.22 22.97 20.07
CA ALA A 260 6.65 23.77 18.93
C ALA A 260 5.48 24.59 18.37
N VAL A 261 5.78 25.74 17.77
CA VAL A 261 4.79 26.56 17.04
C VAL A 261 4.91 26.32 15.55
N VAL A 262 3.78 26.15 14.88
CA VAL A 262 3.69 25.99 13.42
C VAL A 262 3.99 27.31 12.73
N VAL A 263 5.01 27.33 11.86
CA VAL A 263 5.42 28.52 11.11
C VAL A 263 4.86 28.49 9.69
N ALA A 264 4.93 27.34 9.02
CA ALA A 264 4.44 27.19 7.65
C ALA A 264 3.74 25.85 7.47
N THR A 265 2.71 25.83 6.61
CA THR A 265 1.89 24.65 6.30
C THR A 265 1.80 24.41 4.80
N GLY A 266 1.49 23.16 4.40
CA GLY A 266 1.23 22.76 3.03
C GLY A 266 2.37 23.08 2.07
N SER A 267 2.05 23.73 0.95
CA SER A 267 3.02 24.13 -0.08
C SER A 267 4.02 25.21 0.35
N HIS A 268 3.79 25.87 1.49
CA HIS A 268 4.70 26.89 2.03
C HIS A 268 5.81 26.30 2.90
N THR A 269 5.73 25.01 3.23
CA THR A 269 6.80 24.30 3.93
C THR A 269 7.99 24.04 2.99
N TRP A 270 9.16 23.85 3.59
CA TRP A 270 10.37 23.45 2.88
C TRP A 270 10.14 22.12 2.14
N PHE A 271 9.59 21.13 2.83
CA PHE A 271 9.20 19.84 2.24
C PHE A 271 8.19 20.02 1.10
N GLY A 272 7.16 20.86 1.29
CA GLY A 272 6.14 21.12 0.29
C GLY A 272 6.68 21.74 -1.00
N SER A 273 7.75 22.52 -0.92
CA SER A 273 8.44 23.08 -2.09
C SER A 273 9.24 22.03 -2.86
N LEU A 274 9.82 21.05 -2.15
CA LEU A 274 10.56 19.93 -2.73
C LEU A 274 9.64 18.81 -3.20
N ALA A 275 8.41 18.72 -2.70
CA ALA A 275 7.49 17.66 -3.07
C ALA A 275 7.25 17.61 -4.58
N LYS A 276 7.20 18.75 -5.29
CA LYS A 276 7.07 18.73 -6.76
C LYS A 276 8.26 18.09 -7.50
N SER A 277 9.47 18.10 -6.92
CA SER A 277 10.68 17.51 -7.52
C SER A 277 11.01 16.12 -6.96
N ILE A 278 10.62 15.82 -5.71
CA ILE A 278 10.80 14.52 -5.04
C ILE A 278 9.66 13.54 -5.33
N VAL A 279 8.48 14.02 -5.74
CA VAL A 279 7.40 13.20 -6.36
C VAL A 279 7.80 12.76 -7.79
N GLY A 280 9.11 12.56 -8.02
CA GLY A 280 9.60 11.76 -9.12
C GLY A 280 9.05 10.34 -9.02
N THR A 281 8.67 9.80 -10.18
CA THR A 281 7.98 8.52 -10.34
C THR A 281 8.67 7.41 -9.54
N ARG A 282 7.98 6.85 -8.54
CA ARG A 282 8.35 5.55 -7.97
C ARG A 282 8.52 4.55 -9.11
N THR A 283 9.44 3.60 -8.94
CA THR A 283 9.61 2.46 -9.86
C THR A 283 8.26 1.83 -10.19
N GLN A 284 8.03 1.55 -11.47
CA GLN A 284 6.79 0.94 -11.96
C GLN A 284 6.44 -0.28 -11.11
N THR A 285 5.19 -0.34 -10.64
CA THR A 285 4.73 -1.44 -9.80
C THR A 285 4.78 -2.76 -10.58
N ALA A 286 4.81 -3.90 -9.89
CA ALA A 286 4.67 -5.21 -10.54
C ALA A 286 3.41 -5.28 -11.41
N PHE A 287 2.36 -4.60 -10.97
CA PHE A 287 1.12 -4.38 -11.69
C PHE A 287 1.34 -3.63 -13.02
N ASP A 288 1.97 -2.46 -13.00
CA ASP A 288 2.21 -1.65 -14.20
C ASP A 288 3.06 -2.39 -15.24
N ARG A 289 4.09 -3.11 -14.76
CA ARG A 289 4.92 -3.98 -15.60
C ARG A 289 4.11 -5.13 -16.20
N GLY A 290 3.23 -5.74 -15.41
CA GLY A 290 2.32 -6.78 -15.84
C GLY A 290 1.39 -6.32 -16.96
N VAL A 291 0.67 -5.21 -16.77
CA VAL A 291 -0.21 -4.63 -17.80
C VAL A 291 0.57 -4.29 -19.06
N ASN A 292 1.71 -3.61 -18.92
CA ASN A 292 2.52 -3.21 -20.07
C ASN A 292 3.03 -4.43 -20.87
N SER A 293 3.38 -5.53 -20.19
CA SER A 293 3.79 -6.77 -20.86
C SER A 293 2.66 -7.39 -21.69
N VAL A 294 1.41 -7.33 -21.21
CA VAL A 294 0.24 -7.81 -21.92
C VAL A 294 -0.13 -6.89 -23.08
N SER A 295 -0.06 -5.56 -22.88
CA SER A 295 -0.26 -4.59 -23.96
C SER A 295 0.74 -4.82 -25.10
N TRP A 296 2.02 -5.02 -24.79
CA TRP A 296 3.04 -5.33 -25.80
C TRP A 296 2.83 -6.68 -26.48
N LEU A 297 2.33 -7.68 -25.76
CA LEU A 297 1.95 -8.96 -26.37
C LEU A 297 0.89 -8.73 -27.45
N LEU A 298 -0.19 -8.02 -27.12
CA LEU A 298 -1.28 -7.74 -28.05
C LEU A 298 -0.84 -6.86 -29.22
N ILE A 299 -0.01 -5.84 -28.97
CA ILE A 299 0.58 -5.01 -30.03
C ILE A 299 1.43 -5.84 -31.00
N ARG A 300 2.24 -6.77 -30.52
CA ARG A 300 3.04 -7.66 -31.39
C ARG A 300 2.15 -8.50 -32.30
N PHE A 301 1.03 -9.01 -31.80
CA PHE A 301 0.06 -9.73 -32.63
C PHE A 301 -0.61 -8.82 -33.66
N MET A 302 -1.02 -7.61 -33.27
CA MET A 302 -1.60 -6.63 -34.20
C MET A 302 -0.64 -6.29 -35.34
N LEU A 303 0.64 -6.05 -35.03
CA LEU A 303 1.68 -5.75 -36.03
C LEU A 303 1.90 -6.88 -37.04
N ILE A 304 1.55 -8.13 -36.69
CA ILE A 304 1.65 -9.27 -37.61
C ILE A 304 0.32 -9.46 -38.37
N MET A 305 -0.81 -9.47 -37.65
CA MET A 305 -2.11 -9.83 -38.23
C MET A 305 -2.65 -8.75 -39.17
N VAL A 306 -2.53 -7.47 -38.82
CA VAL A 306 -3.10 -6.36 -39.60
C VAL A 306 -2.49 -6.27 -41.01
N PRO A 307 -1.15 -6.31 -41.18
CA PRO A 307 -0.56 -6.35 -42.51
C PRO A 307 -0.95 -7.59 -43.31
N VAL A 308 -1.07 -8.76 -42.67
CA VAL A 308 -1.47 -9.99 -43.36
C VAL A 308 -2.91 -9.88 -43.86
N VAL A 309 -3.83 -9.37 -43.04
CA VAL A 309 -5.23 -9.11 -43.45
C VAL A 309 -5.30 -8.09 -44.58
N LEU A 310 -4.50 -7.03 -44.53
CA LEU A 310 -4.43 -6.01 -45.58
C LEU A 310 -3.96 -6.62 -46.91
N LEU A 311 -2.87 -7.38 -46.90
CA LEU A 311 -2.30 -7.98 -48.11
C LEU A 311 -3.26 -9.01 -48.71
N ILE A 312 -3.85 -9.89 -47.89
CA ILE A 312 -4.80 -10.90 -48.37
C ILE A 312 -6.02 -10.22 -49.01
N ASN A 313 -6.65 -9.26 -48.33
CA ASN A 313 -7.82 -8.58 -48.90
C ASN A 313 -7.46 -7.72 -50.11
N GLY A 314 -6.36 -6.98 -50.06
CA GLY A 314 -5.90 -6.12 -51.16
C GLY A 314 -5.63 -6.92 -52.44
N PHE A 315 -4.95 -8.06 -52.34
CA PHE A 315 -4.70 -8.92 -53.49
C PHE A 315 -5.91 -9.74 -53.93
N SER A 316 -6.72 -10.23 -52.98
CA SER A 316 -7.87 -11.09 -53.32
C SER A 316 -9.06 -10.31 -53.89
N LYS A 317 -9.27 -9.05 -53.46
CA LYS A 317 -10.47 -8.27 -53.79
C LYS A 317 -10.20 -7.10 -54.74
N GLY A 318 -8.94 -6.67 -54.87
CA GLY A 318 -8.54 -5.59 -55.76
C GLY A 318 -8.84 -4.17 -55.26
N ASP A 319 -9.66 -4.01 -54.21
CA ASP A 319 -9.90 -2.73 -53.56
C ASP A 319 -8.97 -2.51 -52.36
N TRP A 320 -7.91 -1.73 -52.59
CA TRP A 320 -6.94 -1.38 -51.56
C TRP A 320 -7.47 -0.38 -50.53
N VAL A 321 -8.48 0.42 -50.87
CA VAL A 321 -9.08 1.39 -49.94
C VAL A 321 -9.93 0.64 -48.94
N GLU A 322 -10.87 -0.20 -49.40
CA GLU A 322 -11.69 -1.03 -48.53
C GLU A 322 -10.85 -2.02 -47.71
N ALA A 323 -9.83 -2.64 -48.30
CA ALA A 323 -8.91 -3.50 -47.58
C ALA A 323 -8.15 -2.75 -46.47
N SER A 324 -7.78 -1.48 -46.69
CA SER A 324 -7.11 -0.64 -45.68
C SER A 324 -8.06 -0.24 -44.55
N LEU A 325 -9.28 0.18 -44.88
CA LEU A 325 -10.32 0.52 -43.90
C LEU A 325 -10.68 -0.70 -43.04
N PHE A 326 -10.77 -1.88 -43.66
CA PHE A 326 -11.04 -3.13 -42.97
C PHE A 326 -9.88 -3.59 -42.08
N ALA A 327 -8.64 -3.53 -42.57
CA ALA A 327 -7.46 -3.85 -41.77
C ALA A 327 -7.32 -2.91 -40.56
N LEU A 328 -7.66 -1.63 -40.73
CA LEU A 328 -7.69 -0.64 -39.65
C LEU A 328 -8.78 -0.96 -38.63
N ALA A 329 -9.98 -1.36 -39.07
CA ALA A 329 -11.06 -1.79 -38.18
C ALA A 329 -10.70 -3.05 -37.37
N VAL A 330 -10.01 -4.01 -38.01
CA VAL A 330 -9.45 -5.20 -37.35
C VAL A 330 -8.41 -4.80 -36.29
N ALA A 331 -7.54 -3.83 -36.59
CA ALA A 331 -6.56 -3.31 -35.62
C ALA A 331 -7.26 -2.69 -34.39
N VAL A 332 -8.32 -1.92 -34.61
CA VAL A 332 -9.13 -1.33 -33.51
C VAL A 332 -9.77 -2.45 -32.69
N GLY A 333 -10.37 -3.46 -33.33
CA GLY A 333 -11.03 -4.56 -32.63
C GLY A 333 -10.11 -5.48 -31.82
N LEU A 334 -8.82 -5.54 -32.18
CA LEU A 334 -7.82 -6.28 -31.40
C LEU A 334 -7.34 -5.54 -30.16
N THR A 335 -7.56 -4.24 -30.10
CA THR A 335 -7.01 -3.43 -29.03
C THR A 335 -7.83 -3.62 -27.75
N PRO A 336 -7.18 -3.91 -26.62
CA PRO A 336 -7.84 -3.99 -25.32
C PRO A 336 -8.12 -2.58 -24.75
N GLU A 337 -8.92 -1.75 -25.41
CA GLU A 337 -9.22 -0.37 -24.96
C GLU A 337 -9.78 -0.34 -23.53
N MET A 338 -10.63 -1.31 -23.19
CA MET A 338 -11.24 -1.43 -21.87
C MET A 338 -10.31 -1.91 -20.75
N LEU A 339 -9.09 -2.38 -21.07
CA LEU A 339 -8.21 -2.98 -20.07
C LEU A 339 -7.87 -2.05 -18.89
N PRO A 340 -7.41 -0.80 -19.11
CA PRO A 340 -7.09 0.10 -17.99
C PRO A 340 -8.30 0.39 -17.10
N MET A 341 -9.49 0.49 -17.70
CA MET A 341 -10.74 0.78 -16.98
C MET A 341 -11.21 -0.44 -16.18
N ILE A 342 -11.26 -1.64 -16.78
CA ILE A 342 -11.70 -2.86 -16.09
C ILE A 342 -10.75 -3.22 -14.94
N VAL A 343 -9.46 -3.01 -15.13
CA VAL A 343 -8.47 -3.08 -14.05
C VAL A 343 -8.83 -2.12 -12.92
N SER A 344 -8.99 -0.83 -13.22
CA SER A 344 -9.18 0.20 -12.20
C SER A 344 -10.48 -0.02 -11.43
N SER A 345 -11.54 -0.43 -12.13
CA SER A 345 -12.83 -0.81 -11.55
C SER A 345 -12.71 -2.05 -10.65
N ASN A 346 -11.97 -3.07 -11.07
CA ASN A 346 -11.68 -4.26 -10.26
C ASN A 346 -10.92 -3.89 -8.97
N LEU A 347 -9.88 -3.06 -9.08
CA LEU A 347 -9.09 -2.62 -7.93
C LEU A 347 -9.93 -1.78 -6.97
N ALA A 348 -10.71 -0.82 -7.47
CA ALA A 348 -11.59 0.00 -6.64
C ALA A 348 -12.65 -0.86 -5.92
N LYS A 349 -13.27 -1.82 -6.62
CA LYS A 349 -14.20 -2.77 -6.00
C LYS A 349 -13.50 -3.64 -4.95
N GLY A 350 -12.30 -4.12 -5.25
CA GLY A 350 -11.46 -4.89 -4.33
C GLY A 350 -11.18 -4.12 -3.04
N ALA A 351 -10.77 -2.85 -3.17
CA ALA A 351 -10.51 -1.98 -2.04
C ALA A 351 -11.76 -1.72 -1.17
N ILE A 352 -12.94 -1.53 -1.78
CA ILE A 352 -14.21 -1.43 -1.04
C ILE A 352 -14.53 -2.72 -0.29
N ALA A 353 -14.33 -3.88 -0.94
CA ALA A 353 -14.58 -5.18 -0.31
C ALA A 353 -13.61 -5.46 0.85
N MET A 354 -12.34 -5.03 0.73
CA MET A 354 -11.33 -5.09 1.79
C MET A 354 -11.66 -4.15 2.96
N SER A 355 -12.11 -2.92 2.68
CA SER A 355 -12.47 -1.95 3.72
C SER A 355 -13.61 -2.46 4.60
N ARG A 356 -14.61 -3.14 4.01
CA ARG A 356 -15.69 -3.81 4.77
C ARG A 356 -15.19 -4.93 5.68
N ARG A 357 -14.00 -5.46 5.41
CA ARG A 357 -13.28 -6.47 6.21
C ARG A 357 -12.17 -5.84 7.04
N LYS A 358 -12.23 -4.53 7.31
CA LYS A 358 -11.28 -3.80 8.16
C LYS A 358 -9.85 -3.73 7.60
N VAL A 359 -9.70 -3.85 6.28
CA VAL A 359 -8.44 -3.66 5.55
C VAL A 359 -8.55 -2.43 4.66
N ILE A 360 -7.84 -1.37 4.97
CA ILE A 360 -7.81 -0.14 4.19
C ILE A 360 -6.62 -0.15 3.23
N VAL A 361 -6.88 0.16 1.97
CA VAL A 361 -5.88 0.20 0.91
C VAL A 361 -5.53 1.66 0.62
N LYS A 362 -4.30 2.09 0.95
CA LYS A 362 -3.82 3.45 0.63
C LYS A 362 -3.51 3.60 -0.85
N ARG A 363 -3.06 2.51 -1.50
CA ARG A 363 -2.72 2.46 -2.93
C ARG A 363 -3.36 1.26 -3.61
N LEU A 364 -4.22 1.51 -4.60
CA LEU A 364 -4.95 0.45 -5.29
C LEU A 364 -4.05 -0.63 -5.91
N ASN A 365 -2.87 -0.25 -6.41
CA ASN A 365 -1.93 -1.20 -7.02
C ASN A 365 -1.36 -2.22 -6.00
N ALA A 366 -1.36 -1.88 -4.70
CA ALA A 366 -0.88 -2.78 -3.65
C ALA A 366 -1.79 -4.00 -3.42
N ILE A 367 -3.05 -3.96 -3.87
CA ILE A 367 -4.00 -5.08 -3.78
C ILE A 367 -3.44 -6.33 -4.46
N GLN A 368 -2.76 -6.16 -5.59
CA GLN A 368 -2.18 -7.28 -6.34
C GLN A 368 -0.99 -7.89 -5.60
N ASN A 369 -0.08 -7.06 -5.07
CA ASN A 369 1.05 -7.55 -4.27
C ASN A 369 0.58 -8.22 -2.99
N PHE A 370 -0.45 -7.67 -2.35
CA PHE A 370 -1.08 -8.27 -1.17
C PHE A 370 -1.70 -9.64 -1.46
N GLY A 371 -2.37 -9.80 -2.62
CA GLY A 371 -2.87 -11.11 -3.05
C GLY A 371 -1.76 -12.08 -3.50
N ALA A 372 -0.71 -11.57 -4.12
CA ALA A 372 0.42 -12.36 -4.62
C ALA A 372 1.46 -12.72 -3.54
N MET A 373 1.33 -12.14 -2.35
CA MET A 373 2.21 -12.38 -1.21
C MET A 373 2.31 -13.88 -0.90
N ASP A 374 3.55 -14.35 -0.81
CA ASP A 374 3.92 -15.72 -0.47
C ASP A 374 4.79 -15.80 0.80
N VAL A 375 5.37 -14.68 1.22
CA VAL A 375 6.08 -14.55 2.50
C VAL A 375 5.56 -13.31 3.25
N LEU A 376 5.17 -13.49 4.50
CA LEU A 376 4.84 -12.42 5.43
C LEU A 376 5.96 -12.30 6.48
N CYS A 377 6.72 -11.23 6.40
CA CYS A 377 7.61 -10.78 7.44
C CYS A 377 6.80 -9.98 8.47
N THR A 378 6.92 -10.30 9.76
CA THR A 378 6.19 -9.59 10.82
C THR A 378 7.09 -9.29 11.99
N ASP A 379 6.89 -8.15 12.66
CA ASP A 379 7.42 -7.99 14.02
C ASP A 379 6.62 -8.87 15.00
N LYS A 380 7.25 -9.19 16.13
CA LYS A 380 6.70 -9.99 17.22
C LYS A 380 5.77 -9.13 18.09
N THR A 381 6.29 -8.00 18.55
CA THR A 381 5.60 -7.11 19.50
C THR A 381 4.40 -6.45 18.83
N GLY A 382 3.25 -6.42 19.53
CA GLY A 382 2.03 -5.80 19.05
C GLY A 382 1.28 -6.56 17.94
N THR A 383 1.97 -7.46 17.23
CA THR A 383 1.41 -8.24 16.14
C THR A 383 1.08 -9.67 16.55
N LEU A 384 2.07 -10.45 17.00
CA LEU A 384 1.85 -11.80 17.53
C LEU A 384 1.37 -11.77 18.98
N THR A 385 1.79 -10.75 19.72
CA THR A 385 1.44 -10.55 21.12
C THR A 385 0.33 -9.51 21.28
N GLN A 386 -0.32 -9.48 22.46
CA GLN A 386 -1.47 -8.62 22.73
C GLN A 386 -1.11 -7.12 22.86
N ASP A 387 0.18 -6.76 22.80
CA ASP A 387 0.68 -5.39 23.08
C ASP A 387 0.28 -4.88 24.48
N ASN A 388 -0.07 -5.82 25.36
CA ASN A 388 -0.59 -5.56 26.68
C ASN A 388 0.29 -6.34 27.66
N ILE A 389 1.38 -5.69 28.04
CA ILE A 389 2.36 -6.25 28.95
C ILE A 389 1.76 -6.26 30.36
N PHE A 390 1.85 -7.40 31.04
CA PHE A 390 1.44 -7.54 32.44
C PHE A 390 2.67 -7.68 33.34
N LEU A 391 2.65 -7.00 34.48
CA LEU A 391 3.60 -7.27 35.57
C LEU A 391 3.17 -8.57 36.25
N GLU A 392 3.98 -9.61 36.10
CA GLU A 392 3.67 -10.94 36.65
C GLU A 392 4.28 -11.12 38.05
N HIS A 393 5.55 -10.73 38.22
CA HIS A 393 6.24 -10.84 39.50
C HIS A 393 7.00 -9.57 39.88
N HIS A 394 7.01 -9.27 41.18
CA HIS A 394 7.81 -8.23 41.81
C HIS A 394 8.67 -8.88 42.88
N LEU A 395 9.90 -9.24 42.53
CA LEU A 395 10.73 -10.13 43.31
C LEU A 395 11.88 -9.37 43.95
N ASP A 396 12.24 -9.73 45.18
CA ASP A 396 13.56 -9.40 45.70
C ASP A 396 14.63 -10.24 44.99
N VAL A 397 15.89 -9.98 45.32
CA VAL A 397 17.06 -10.71 44.78
C VAL A 397 17.04 -12.21 45.11
N SER A 398 16.39 -12.59 46.22
CA SER A 398 16.21 -13.99 46.63
C SER A 398 15.07 -14.69 45.87
N GLY A 399 14.31 -13.95 45.06
CA GLY A 399 13.23 -14.47 44.21
C GLY A 399 11.89 -14.57 44.94
N VAL A 400 11.76 -13.92 46.09
CA VAL A 400 10.53 -13.88 46.87
C VAL A 400 9.77 -12.59 46.54
N LYS A 401 8.43 -12.67 46.51
CA LYS A 401 7.59 -11.50 46.23
C LYS A 401 7.83 -10.39 47.27
N SER A 402 8.20 -9.20 46.82
CA SER A 402 8.53 -8.06 47.67
C SER A 402 7.64 -6.85 47.40
N SER A 403 6.89 -6.42 48.41
CA SER A 403 6.04 -5.22 48.34
C SER A 403 6.86 -3.94 48.19
N ARG A 404 8.12 -3.93 48.69
CA ARG A 404 9.04 -2.80 48.56
C ARG A 404 9.45 -2.57 47.11
N VAL A 405 9.79 -3.64 46.39
CA VAL A 405 10.15 -3.57 44.97
C VAL A 405 8.98 -3.04 44.15
N LEU A 406 7.76 -3.52 44.42
CA LEU A 406 6.55 -3.00 43.78
C LEU A 406 6.32 -1.51 44.07
N MET A 407 6.47 -1.09 45.33
CA MET A 407 6.33 0.31 45.73
C MET A 407 7.34 1.22 45.02
N LEU A 408 8.62 0.83 44.98
CA LEU A 408 9.69 1.58 44.30
C LEU A 408 9.45 1.66 42.79
N ALA A 409 9.08 0.54 42.16
CA ALA A 409 8.71 0.50 40.76
C ALA A 409 7.54 1.44 40.44
N TRP A 410 6.51 1.44 41.29
CA TRP A 410 5.34 2.28 41.12
C TRP A 410 5.65 3.76 41.35
N LEU A 411 6.49 4.11 42.34
CA LEU A 411 6.96 5.49 42.54
C LEU A 411 7.75 5.99 41.34
N ASN A 412 8.65 5.16 40.79
CA ASN A 412 9.36 5.46 39.55
C ASN A 412 8.37 5.70 38.39
N SER A 413 7.49 4.75 38.10
CA SER A 413 6.53 4.85 36.99
C SER A 413 5.48 5.95 37.15
N SER A 414 5.05 6.28 38.38
CA SER A 414 4.04 7.32 38.63
C SER A 414 4.61 8.74 38.61
N SER A 415 5.93 8.85 38.79
CA SER A 415 6.65 10.13 38.87
C SER A 415 7.35 10.49 37.55
N GLN A 416 7.19 9.73 36.46
CA GLN A 416 7.73 10.07 35.14
C GLN A 416 6.87 11.12 34.42
N SER A 417 7.50 12.07 33.73
CA SER A 417 6.88 13.06 32.86
C SER A 417 7.16 12.71 31.39
N GLY A 418 6.22 12.04 30.73
CA GLY A 418 6.34 11.66 29.32
C GLY A 418 5.26 10.68 28.86
N ALA A 419 5.34 10.25 27.58
CA ALA A 419 4.49 9.20 27.03
C ALA A 419 4.72 7.89 27.82
N ARG A 420 3.67 7.39 28.48
CA ARG A 420 3.77 6.24 29.38
C ARG A 420 4.06 4.96 28.58
N ASN A 421 5.25 4.40 28.74
CA ASN A 421 5.63 3.10 28.15
C ASN A 421 4.65 2.00 28.64
N VAL A 422 4.40 0.98 27.80
CA VAL A 422 3.58 -0.20 28.13
C VAL A 422 4.00 -0.87 29.45
N MET A 423 5.30 -0.96 29.74
CA MET A 423 5.79 -1.53 31.01
C MET A 423 5.47 -0.64 32.21
N ASP A 424 5.56 0.69 32.07
CA ASP A 424 5.17 1.64 33.13
C ASP A 424 3.67 1.58 33.40
N ARG A 425 2.85 1.49 32.35
CA ARG A 425 1.40 1.30 32.49
C ARG A 425 1.08 -0.01 33.21
N ALA A 426 1.79 -1.08 32.91
CA ALA A 426 1.63 -2.37 33.58
C ALA A 426 1.90 -2.27 35.09
N ILE A 427 2.98 -1.60 35.49
CA ILE A 427 3.33 -1.36 36.90
C ILE A 427 2.24 -0.51 37.58
N LEU A 428 1.82 0.59 36.95
CA LEU A 428 0.81 1.51 37.51
C LEU A 428 -0.52 0.80 37.73
N ARG A 429 -1.03 0.11 36.71
CA ARG A 429 -2.28 -0.67 36.78
C ARG A 429 -2.18 -1.79 37.80
N PHE A 430 -1.02 -2.43 37.95
CA PHE A 430 -0.83 -3.46 38.96
C PHE A 430 -0.76 -2.88 40.38
N GLY A 431 -0.19 -1.69 40.54
CA GLY A 431 -0.11 -0.99 41.83
C GLY A 431 -1.41 -0.32 42.27
N GLU A 432 -2.30 0.01 41.34
CA GLU A 432 -3.64 0.54 41.64
C GLU A 432 -4.43 -0.42 42.56
N GLY A 433 -4.91 0.10 43.70
CA GLY A 433 -5.59 -0.69 44.72
C GLY A 433 -4.68 -1.56 45.60
N ARG A 434 -3.41 -1.78 45.22
CA ARG A 434 -2.41 -2.51 46.03
C ARG A 434 -1.47 -1.60 46.81
N ILE A 435 -1.28 -0.36 46.36
CA ILE A 435 -0.50 0.66 47.04
C ILE A 435 -1.45 1.67 47.68
N ALA A 436 -1.21 1.98 48.96
CA ALA A 436 -2.03 2.93 49.70
C ALA A 436 -1.94 4.34 49.09
N PRO A 437 -3.06 5.08 48.95
CA PRO A 437 -3.05 6.46 48.44
C PRO A 437 -2.14 7.41 49.24
N SER A 438 -1.98 7.14 50.54
CA SER A 438 -1.08 7.88 51.43
C SER A 438 0.39 7.81 51.00
N THR A 439 0.82 6.73 50.36
CA THR A 439 2.20 6.59 49.83
C THR A 439 2.44 7.59 48.70
N LYS A 440 1.44 7.86 47.85
CA LYS A 440 1.55 8.86 46.78
C LYS A 440 1.71 10.28 47.32
N ALA A 441 0.99 10.60 48.39
CA ALA A 441 1.07 11.91 49.03
C ALA A 441 2.40 12.10 49.78
N ARG A 442 3.03 11.00 50.24
CA ARG A 442 4.29 11.02 50.99
C ARG A 442 5.50 11.37 50.13
N PHE A 443 5.56 10.87 48.89
CA PHE A 443 6.72 11.04 48.02
C PHE A 443 6.46 12.10 46.96
N ILE A 444 7.27 13.17 46.96
CA ILE A 444 7.18 14.26 45.99
C ILE A 444 8.30 14.12 44.97
N LYS A 445 7.95 14.10 43.68
CA LYS A 445 8.93 14.18 42.58
C LYS A 445 9.66 15.52 42.63
N ARG A 446 10.99 15.49 42.61
CA ARG A 446 11.84 16.68 42.45
C ARG A 446 12.35 16.81 41.02
N ASP A 447 12.85 15.73 40.45
CA ASP A 447 13.35 15.73 39.07
C ASP A 447 13.32 14.32 38.45
N GLU A 448 13.66 14.21 37.17
CA GLU A 448 13.81 12.94 36.44
C GLU A 448 14.96 12.98 35.43
N LEU A 449 15.55 11.80 35.18
CA LEU A 449 16.27 11.50 33.96
C LEU A 449 15.37 10.63 33.09
N PRO A 450 14.87 11.16 31.95
CA PRO A 450 14.00 10.40 31.08
C PRO A 450 14.71 9.17 30.50
N PHE A 451 13.90 8.25 29.96
CA PHE A 451 14.42 7.04 29.33
C PHE A 451 15.29 7.38 28.12
N ASP A 452 16.43 6.71 28.04
CA ASP A 452 17.44 6.88 26.99
C ASP A 452 17.68 5.52 26.32
N PHE A 453 17.68 5.49 24.98
CA PHE A 453 17.80 4.25 24.21
C PHE A 453 19.20 3.63 24.23
N VAL A 454 20.23 4.43 24.55
CA VAL A 454 21.62 4.01 24.73
C VAL A 454 21.83 3.50 26.15
N ARG A 455 21.38 4.25 27.17
CA ARG A 455 21.51 3.86 28.59
C ARG A 455 20.52 2.78 29.03
N ARG A 456 19.38 2.67 28.34
CA ARG A 456 18.26 1.74 28.59
C ARG A 456 17.74 1.72 30.04
N ARG A 457 17.72 2.88 30.68
CA ARG A 457 17.23 3.08 32.06
C ARG A 457 16.55 4.44 32.22
N VAL A 458 15.74 4.55 33.27
CA VAL A 458 15.00 5.76 33.66
C VAL A 458 15.13 5.96 35.16
N SER A 459 15.40 7.19 35.56
CA SER A 459 15.65 7.54 36.97
C SER A 459 14.75 8.67 37.40
N VAL A 460 14.19 8.58 38.61
CA VAL A 460 13.43 9.67 39.22
C VAL A 460 14.00 10.01 40.57
N LEU A 461 14.06 11.30 40.88
CA LEU A 461 14.41 11.79 42.20
C LEU A 461 13.12 12.08 42.97
N VAL A 462 12.91 11.33 44.05
CA VAL A 462 11.78 11.52 44.95
C VAL A 462 12.28 11.97 46.32
N GLU A 463 11.52 12.86 46.95
CA GLU A 463 11.74 13.30 48.32
C GLU A 463 10.65 12.75 49.21
N ASP A 464 11.05 12.12 50.31
CA ASP A 464 10.14 11.67 51.35
C ASP A 464 9.78 12.83 52.28
N THR A 465 8.53 13.27 52.22
CA THR A 465 8.03 14.41 53.04
C THR A 465 8.06 14.16 54.54
N GLN A 466 8.14 12.89 55.00
CA GLN A 466 8.19 12.58 56.43
C GLN A 466 9.60 12.67 57.03
N HIS A 467 10.62 12.37 56.24
CA HIS A 467 12.01 12.28 56.72
C HIS A 467 12.96 13.28 56.06
N GLY A 468 12.55 13.94 54.97
CA GLY A 468 13.41 14.83 54.18
C GLY A 468 14.46 14.09 53.34
N ASP A 469 14.48 12.76 53.37
CA ASP A 469 15.40 11.93 52.61
C ASP A 469 15.11 12.03 51.10
N ARG A 470 16.15 12.33 50.32
CA ARG A 470 16.10 12.27 48.86
C ARG A 470 16.57 10.90 48.38
N CYS A 471 15.76 10.27 47.53
CA CYS A 471 16.03 8.96 46.98
C CYS A 471 15.96 9.00 45.46
N LEU A 472 17.06 8.59 44.82
CA LEU A 472 17.09 8.27 43.41
C LEU A 472 16.54 6.85 43.23
N ILE A 473 15.48 6.71 42.45
CA ILE A 473 14.93 5.40 42.07
C ILE A 473 15.20 5.19 40.58
N CYS A 474 16.01 4.20 40.27
CA CYS A 474 16.39 3.85 38.91
C CYS A 474 15.77 2.50 38.50
N LYS A 475 15.25 2.44 37.28
CA LYS A 475 14.73 1.23 36.66
C LYS A 475 15.36 1.05 35.29
N GLY A 476 15.85 -0.14 34.97
CA GLY A 476 16.48 -0.39 33.69
C GLY A 476 16.65 -1.85 33.33
N ALA A 477 17.21 -2.08 32.15
CA ALA A 477 17.58 -3.40 31.67
C ALA A 477 18.71 -4.02 32.51
N VAL A 478 18.76 -5.36 32.55
CA VAL A 478 19.61 -6.11 33.49
C VAL A 478 21.09 -5.77 33.31
N GLU A 479 21.62 -5.83 32.08
CA GLU A 479 23.03 -5.58 31.78
C GLU A 479 23.44 -4.16 32.16
N GLU A 480 22.67 -3.16 31.75
CA GLU A 480 22.98 -1.75 31.97
C GLU A 480 22.86 -1.35 33.44
N MET A 481 21.90 -1.91 34.19
CA MET A 481 21.76 -1.69 35.64
C MET A 481 22.92 -2.34 36.41
N MET A 482 23.41 -3.48 35.94
CA MET A 482 24.55 -4.17 36.54
C MET A 482 25.86 -3.39 36.36
N MET A 483 26.01 -2.58 35.31
CA MET A 483 27.20 -1.74 35.13
C MET A 483 27.28 -0.58 36.14
N VAL A 484 26.14 -0.08 36.61
CA VAL A 484 26.04 1.09 37.49
C VAL A 484 25.78 0.75 38.96
N ALA A 485 25.48 -0.51 39.26
CA ALA A 485 25.23 -0.99 40.61
C ALA A 485 26.50 -1.48 41.30
N THR A 486 26.67 -1.09 42.57
CA THR A 486 27.78 -1.53 43.43
C THR A 486 27.31 -2.36 44.62
N HIS A 487 26.02 -2.27 44.96
CA HIS A 487 25.43 -2.96 46.10
C HIS A 487 24.14 -3.68 45.70
N LEU A 488 23.73 -4.64 46.53
CA LEU A 488 22.42 -5.27 46.44
C LEU A 488 21.77 -5.36 47.83
N ARG A 489 20.45 -5.45 47.88
CA ARG A 489 19.70 -5.64 49.11
C ARG A 489 19.28 -7.11 49.29
N GLU A 490 19.80 -7.75 50.34
CA GLU A 490 19.38 -9.09 50.78
C GLU A 490 18.57 -8.95 52.07
N GLY A 491 17.24 -9.07 51.98
CA GLY A 491 16.34 -8.79 53.11
C GLY A 491 16.43 -7.33 53.56
N ASP A 492 16.79 -7.10 54.82
CA ASP A 492 16.98 -5.75 55.37
C ASP A 492 18.43 -5.24 55.27
N ARG A 493 19.36 -6.04 54.74
CA ARG A 493 20.79 -5.69 54.69
C ARG A 493 21.21 -5.28 53.28
N VAL A 494 22.01 -4.23 53.19
CA VAL A 494 22.70 -3.83 51.96
C VAL A 494 24.09 -4.47 51.97
N VAL A 495 24.40 -5.24 50.94
CA VAL A 495 25.66 -5.98 50.78
C VAL A 495 26.33 -5.58 49.46
N ALA A 496 27.66 -5.70 49.39
CA ALA A 496 28.39 -5.41 48.16
C ALA A 496 28.05 -6.41 47.05
N LEU A 497 27.91 -5.91 45.81
CA LEU A 497 27.67 -6.72 44.62
C LEU A 497 28.98 -7.37 44.16
N THR A 498 29.39 -8.43 44.86
CA THR A 498 30.54 -9.28 44.50
C THR A 498 30.30 -10.04 43.20
N GLU A 499 31.34 -10.45 42.47
CA GLU A 499 31.15 -11.13 41.19
C GLU A 499 30.30 -12.40 41.27
N THR A 500 30.46 -13.20 42.31
CA THR A 500 29.63 -14.39 42.54
C THR A 500 28.14 -14.05 42.67
N ARG A 501 27.80 -12.89 43.23
CA ARG A 501 26.41 -12.42 43.37
C ARG A 501 25.89 -11.84 42.06
N ARG A 502 26.76 -11.17 41.29
CA ARG A 502 26.43 -10.72 39.93
C ARG A 502 26.06 -11.92 39.05
N GLU A 503 26.88 -12.97 39.06
CA GLU A 503 26.63 -14.21 38.32
C GLU A 503 25.31 -14.89 38.75
N LEU A 504 25.07 -14.99 40.06
CA LEU A 504 23.85 -15.64 40.58
C LEU A 504 22.58 -14.86 40.21
N LEU A 505 22.63 -13.52 40.27
CA LEU A 505 21.52 -12.69 39.83
C LEU A 505 21.31 -12.77 38.32
N LEU A 506 22.38 -12.77 37.51
CA LEU A 506 22.31 -12.97 36.07
C LEU A 506 21.66 -14.31 35.70
N ALA A 507 22.14 -15.42 36.28
CA ALA A 507 21.60 -16.76 36.04
C ALA A 507 20.08 -16.83 36.34
N LYS A 508 19.65 -16.13 37.39
CA LYS A 508 18.23 -16.06 37.75
C LYS A 508 17.40 -15.25 36.75
N THR A 509 17.94 -14.13 36.25
CA THR A 509 17.28 -13.38 35.19
C THR A 509 17.21 -14.17 33.89
N GLU A 510 18.22 -14.99 33.58
CA GLU A 510 18.23 -15.89 32.43
C GLU A 510 17.16 -16.97 32.53
N ASP A 511 16.96 -17.57 33.71
CA ASP A 511 15.90 -18.55 33.94
C ASP A 511 14.50 -17.95 33.69
N TYR A 512 14.22 -16.75 34.20
CA TYR A 512 12.96 -16.06 33.91
C TYR A 512 12.81 -15.69 32.43
N ASN A 513 13.89 -15.26 31.77
CA ASN A 513 13.89 -15.04 30.32
C ASN A 513 13.60 -16.32 29.54
N ALA A 514 14.11 -17.48 30.00
CA ALA A 514 13.84 -18.80 29.41
C ALA A 514 12.37 -19.23 29.54
N GLN A 515 11.70 -18.78 30.60
CA GLN A 515 10.27 -18.96 30.81
C GLN A 515 9.42 -17.96 29.99
N GLY A 516 10.04 -17.04 29.24
CA GLY A 516 9.37 -16.06 28.38
C GLY A 516 9.08 -14.72 29.05
N PHE A 517 9.56 -14.50 30.28
CA PHE A 517 9.41 -13.22 30.95
C PHE A 517 10.48 -12.22 30.52
N ARG A 518 10.10 -10.96 30.35
CA ARG A 518 11.05 -9.85 30.24
C ARG A 518 11.38 -9.36 31.65
N VAL A 519 12.67 -9.26 31.97
CA VAL A 519 13.13 -8.87 33.31
C VAL A 519 13.68 -7.43 33.31
N LEU A 520 13.28 -6.62 34.29
CA LEU A 520 13.89 -5.34 34.62
C LEU A 520 14.42 -5.33 36.05
N LEU A 521 15.48 -4.58 36.31
CA LEU A 521 15.97 -4.36 37.67
C LEU A 521 15.47 -3.01 38.22
N ILE A 522 15.21 -2.99 39.52
CA ILE A 522 14.96 -1.78 40.29
C ILE A 522 16.13 -1.57 41.24
N ALA A 523 16.68 -0.36 41.24
CA ALA A 523 17.73 0.03 42.16
C ALA A 523 17.45 1.39 42.78
N THR A 524 18.04 1.63 43.95
CA THR A 524 17.95 2.92 44.64
C THR A 524 19.31 3.42 45.06
N ARG A 525 19.42 4.74 45.20
CA ARG A 525 20.54 5.41 45.86
C ARG A 525 19.99 6.53 46.73
N LYS A 526 20.54 6.66 47.94
CA LYS A 526 20.27 7.82 48.79
C LYS A 526 21.20 8.94 48.35
N LEU A 527 20.67 10.14 48.17
CA LEU A 527 21.47 11.33 47.89
C LEU A 527 21.54 12.14 49.19
N ASP A 528 22.74 12.26 49.74
CA ASP A 528 22.98 13.05 50.94
C ASP A 528 22.70 14.53 50.63
N GLY A 529 22.01 15.21 51.55
CA GLY A 529 21.51 16.58 51.38
C GLY A 529 22.58 17.68 51.24
N SER A 530 23.84 17.34 50.94
CA SER A 530 24.98 18.26 50.83
C SER A 530 25.23 18.81 49.41
N GLY A 531 24.55 18.27 48.39
CA GLY A 531 24.64 18.76 47.01
C GLY A 531 23.50 19.72 46.66
N ASN A 532 23.81 21.00 46.44
CA ASN A 532 22.84 22.06 46.12
C ASN A 532 22.30 22.02 44.67
N ASN A 533 22.52 20.95 43.90
CA ASN A 533 21.98 20.83 42.54
C ASN A 533 20.58 20.23 42.55
N PRO A 534 19.54 20.97 42.10
CA PRO A 534 18.18 20.48 41.99
C PRO A 534 17.96 19.60 40.75
N THR A 535 18.92 19.58 39.83
CA THR A 535 18.85 18.89 38.53
C THR A 535 19.65 17.59 38.54
N LEU A 536 18.99 16.51 38.14
CA LEU A 536 19.62 15.21 37.90
C LEU A 536 20.46 15.27 36.62
N SER A 537 21.61 14.60 36.68
CA SER A 537 22.53 14.40 35.57
C SER A 537 22.85 12.93 35.39
N VAL A 538 23.40 12.55 34.23
CA VAL A 538 23.78 11.16 33.95
C VAL A 538 24.82 10.62 34.95
N GLU A 539 25.62 11.49 35.56
CA GLU A 539 26.66 11.14 36.54
C GLU A 539 26.08 10.64 37.87
N ASP A 540 24.82 11.01 38.17
CA ASP A 540 24.12 10.60 39.38
C ASP A 540 23.67 9.12 39.33
N GLU A 541 23.65 8.49 38.15
CA GLU A 541 23.33 7.06 37.96
C GLU A 541 24.52 6.15 38.23
N THR A 542 25.15 6.31 39.40
CA THR A 542 26.31 5.53 39.84
C THR A 542 26.09 5.00 41.26
N GLU A 543 26.83 3.96 41.67
CA GLU A 543 26.78 3.39 43.01
C GLU A 543 25.38 2.94 43.48
N LEU A 544 24.58 2.42 42.54
CA LEU A 544 23.20 2.03 42.83
C LEU A 544 23.15 0.74 43.70
N THR A 545 22.13 0.65 44.55
CA THR A 545 21.77 -0.57 45.28
C THR A 545 20.62 -1.29 44.60
N ILE A 546 20.85 -2.48 44.05
CA ILE A 546 19.79 -3.31 43.45
C ILE A 546 18.84 -3.79 44.55
N GLU A 547 17.58 -3.42 44.43
CA GLU A 547 16.51 -3.76 45.38
C GLU A 547 15.78 -5.05 44.97
N GLY A 548 15.73 -5.34 43.68
CA GLY A 548 15.06 -6.54 43.16
C GLY A 548 14.82 -6.48 41.66
N MET A 549 13.96 -7.38 41.18
CA MET A 549 13.61 -7.52 39.77
C MET A 549 12.10 -7.54 39.55
N LEU A 550 11.69 -7.05 38.39
CA LEU A 550 10.31 -7.09 37.91
C LEU A 550 10.28 -8.01 36.70
N THR A 551 9.33 -8.94 36.67
CA THR A 551 9.11 -9.82 35.52
C THR A 551 7.83 -9.44 34.81
N PHE A 552 7.90 -9.34 33.49
CA PHE A 552 6.81 -8.93 32.63
C PHE A 552 6.50 -10.02 31.63
N LEU A 553 5.21 -10.24 31.37
CA LEU A 553 4.76 -11.17 30.34
C LEU A 553 3.99 -10.40 29.26
N ASP A 554 4.29 -10.70 28.01
CA ASP A 554 3.52 -10.23 26.86
C ASP A 554 2.93 -11.47 26.15
N PRO A 555 1.70 -11.88 26.50
CA PRO A 555 1.14 -13.12 26.02
C PRO A 555 0.84 -13.07 24.51
N PRO A 556 0.94 -14.22 23.80
CA PRO A 556 0.49 -14.30 22.42
C PRO A 556 -1.02 -14.05 22.32
N LYS A 557 -1.47 -13.53 21.17
CA LYS A 557 -2.91 -13.43 20.88
C LYS A 557 -3.50 -14.82 20.69
N GLU A 558 -4.70 -15.05 21.23
CA GLU A 558 -5.44 -16.30 21.02
C GLU A 558 -5.73 -16.58 19.54
N SER A 559 -5.87 -15.53 18.72
CA SER A 559 -6.08 -15.65 17.27
C SER A 559 -4.79 -15.94 16.49
N ALA A 560 -3.59 -15.65 17.05
CA ALA A 560 -2.34 -15.68 16.30
C ALA A 560 -2.04 -17.08 15.72
N GLY A 561 -2.15 -18.13 16.53
CA GLY A 561 -1.87 -19.50 16.06
C GLY A 561 -2.84 -19.96 14.96
N LYS A 562 -4.13 -19.64 15.09
CA LYS A 562 -5.13 -19.93 14.05
C LYS A 562 -4.86 -19.16 12.76
N ALA A 563 -4.48 -17.89 12.88
CA ALA A 563 -4.17 -17.05 11.73
C ALA A 563 -2.91 -17.49 10.99
N ILE A 564 -1.84 -17.87 11.70
CA ILE A 564 -0.61 -18.41 11.09
C ILE A 564 -0.91 -19.72 10.34
N ALA A 565 -1.73 -20.60 10.92
CA ALA A 565 -2.17 -21.81 10.24
C ALA A 565 -2.98 -21.48 8.96
N ALA A 566 -3.92 -20.55 9.03
CA ALA A 566 -4.73 -20.12 7.88
C ALA A 566 -3.88 -19.48 6.77
N LEU A 567 -2.90 -18.65 7.13
CA LEU A 567 -1.94 -18.07 6.18
C LEU A 567 -1.11 -19.16 5.48
N ARG A 568 -0.61 -20.14 6.24
CA ARG A 568 0.13 -21.28 5.70
C ARG A 568 -0.72 -22.16 4.78
N ASP A 569 -1.97 -22.42 5.14
CA ASP A 569 -2.92 -23.18 4.31
C ASP A 569 -3.25 -22.45 2.99
N ASN A 570 -3.14 -21.12 3.00
CA ASN A 570 -3.22 -20.26 1.83
C ASN A 570 -1.84 -19.98 1.18
N GLY A 571 -0.79 -20.74 1.51
CA GLY A 571 0.52 -20.65 0.87
C GLY A 571 1.30 -19.37 1.18
N VAL A 572 1.07 -18.75 2.35
CA VAL A 572 1.87 -17.63 2.87
C VAL A 572 2.74 -18.14 4.03
N ALA A 573 4.05 -18.10 3.87
CA ALA A 573 5.00 -18.44 4.92
C ALA A 573 5.20 -17.23 5.85
N VAL A 574 5.07 -17.43 7.16
CA VAL A 574 5.28 -16.36 8.16
C VAL A 574 6.72 -16.42 8.67
N LYS A 575 7.43 -15.29 8.61
CA LYS A 575 8.78 -15.10 9.15
C LYS A 575 8.76 -13.96 10.17
N VAL A 576 9.41 -14.16 11.32
CA VAL A 576 9.45 -13.19 12.42
C VAL A 576 10.77 -12.43 12.38
N LEU A 577 10.69 -11.10 12.26
CA LEU A 577 11.84 -10.19 12.22
C LEU A 577 11.75 -9.23 13.41
N THR A 578 12.47 -9.51 14.50
CA THR A 578 12.35 -8.76 15.74
C THR A 578 13.68 -8.29 16.33
N GLY A 579 13.64 -7.19 17.07
CA GLY A 579 14.76 -6.68 17.86
C GLY A 579 14.91 -7.37 19.23
N ASP A 580 13.95 -8.23 19.59
CA ASP A 580 13.88 -8.85 20.92
C ASP A 580 14.89 -9.99 21.13
N ASN A 581 14.98 -10.43 22.39
CA ASN A 581 15.84 -11.53 22.79
C ASN A 581 15.43 -12.85 22.10
N PRO A 582 16.38 -13.64 21.56
CA PRO A 582 16.09 -14.88 20.85
C PRO A 582 15.33 -15.91 21.71
N VAL A 583 15.62 -15.99 23.01
CA VAL A 583 15.02 -16.99 23.91
C VAL A 583 13.53 -16.73 24.10
N VAL A 584 13.17 -15.48 24.42
CA VAL A 584 11.76 -15.06 24.58
C VAL A 584 11.02 -15.18 23.25
N THR A 585 11.67 -14.81 22.15
CA THR A 585 11.09 -14.91 20.80
C THR A 585 10.80 -16.36 20.43
N ALA A 586 11.71 -17.29 20.72
CA ALA A 586 11.53 -18.72 20.47
C ALA A 586 10.28 -19.24 21.19
N ARG A 587 10.11 -18.89 22.46
CA ARG A 587 8.99 -19.35 23.27
C ARG A 587 7.65 -18.91 22.68
N ILE A 588 7.50 -17.62 22.37
CA ILE A 588 6.26 -17.07 21.78
C ILE A 588 5.99 -17.68 20.41
N CYS A 589 7.02 -17.84 19.57
CA CYS A 589 6.89 -18.44 18.24
C CYS A 589 6.42 -19.90 18.31
N LEU A 590 6.95 -20.70 19.23
CA LEU A 590 6.53 -22.08 19.45
C LEU A 590 5.05 -22.16 19.89
N GLU A 591 4.60 -21.28 20.77
CA GLU A 591 3.20 -21.25 21.25
C GLU A 591 2.20 -20.91 20.14
N VAL A 592 2.61 -20.12 19.15
CA VAL A 592 1.76 -19.77 17.98
C VAL A 592 1.99 -20.70 16.77
N GLY A 593 2.84 -21.72 16.89
CA GLY A 593 3.06 -22.74 15.86
C GLY A 593 4.02 -22.33 14.73
N ILE A 594 4.94 -21.40 14.99
CA ILE A 594 6.08 -21.05 14.10
C ILE A 594 7.29 -21.91 14.51
N ASP A 595 7.98 -22.48 13.52
CA ASP A 595 9.19 -23.25 13.76
C ASP A 595 10.34 -22.34 14.21
N THR A 596 11.02 -22.73 15.28
CA THR A 596 12.10 -21.97 15.89
C THR A 596 13.44 -22.69 15.84
N HIS A 597 13.56 -23.75 15.05
CA HIS A 597 14.86 -24.37 14.79
C HIS A 597 15.81 -23.33 14.16
N ASP A 598 16.99 -23.21 14.76
CA ASP A 598 18.12 -22.39 14.29
C ASP A 598 17.80 -20.91 14.08
N ILE A 599 17.44 -20.18 15.15
CA ILE A 599 17.25 -18.72 15.12
C ILE A 599 18.51 -18.01 14.65
N LEU A 600 18.35 -17.05 13.73
CA LEU A 600 19.42 -16.12 13.36
C LEU A 600 19.40 -14.86 14.20
N THR A 601 20.57 -14.45 14.67
CA THR A 601 20.75 -13.17 15.37
C THR A 601 21.29 -12.10 14.42
N GLY A 602 21.02 -10.83 14.71
CA GLY A 602 21.53 -9.70 13.92
C GLY A 602 23.04 -9.70 13.74
N THR A 603 23.82 -10.14 14.74
CA THR A 603 25.28 -10.26 14.63
C THR A 603 25.72 -11.32 13.62
N GLN A 604 24.99 -12.45 13.54
CA GLN A 604 25.24 -13.49 12.54
C GLN A 604 24.85 -13.02 11.14
N VAL A 605 23.73 -12.31 11.01
CA VAL A 605 23.28 -11.73 9.72
C VAL A 605 24.32 -10.74 9.19
N GLU A 606 24.89 -9.89 10.06
CA GLU A 606 25.93 -8.93 9.68
C GLU A 606 27.20 -9.63 9.16
N ALA A 607 27.59 -10.74 9.78
CA ALA A 607 28.78 -11.50 9.40
C ALA A 607 28.62 -12.27 8.07
N MET A 608 27.39 -12.51 7.61
CA MET A 608 27.11 -13.25 6.38
C MET A 608 27.26 -12.37 5.14
N SER A 609 27.74 -12.97 4.05
CA SER A 609 27.63 -12.39 2.71
C SER A 609 26.19 -12.43 2.19
N ASP A 610 25.86 -11.60 1.19
CA ASP A 610 24.52 -11.58 0.59
C ASP A 610 24.11 -12.93 -0.03
N ALA A 611 25.08 -13.70 -0.56
CA ALA A 611 24.82 -15.01 -1.14
C ALA A 611 24.51 -16.09 -0.07
N GLU A 612 25.23 -16.04 1.06
CA GLU A 612 24.94 -16.91 2.21
C GLU A 612 23.59 -16.56 2.83
N LEU A 613 23.34 -15.26 3.03
CA LEU A 613 22.07 -14.78 3.56
C LEU A 613 20.91 -15.22 2.69
N ALA A 614 21.03 -15.13 1.36
CA ALA A 614 20.01 -15.61 0.42
C ALA A 614 19.65 -17.10 0.60
N SER A 615 20.61 -17.95 0.96
CA SER A 615 20.34 -19.37 1.25
C SER A 615 19.71 -19.58 2.63
N GLU A 616 20.15 -18.83 3.63
CA GLU A 616 19.72 -18.99 5.01
C GLU A 616 18.32 -18.42 5.26
N VAL A 617 17.92 -17.37 4.53
CA VAL A 617 16.57 -16.79 4.65
C VAL A 617 15.48 -17.73 4.19
N GLU A 618 15.77 -18.72 3.33
CA GLU A 618 14.79 -19.74 2.92
C GLU A 618 14.49 -20.72 4.05
N LYS A 619 15.53 -21.16 4.76
CA LYS A 619 15.46 -22.24 5.75
C LYS A 619 14.87 -21.79 7.08
N ARG A 620 15.11 -20.53 7.47
CA ARG A 620 14.82 -20.03 8.82
C ARG A 620 13.54 -19.19 8.87
N ALA A 621 12.78 -19.35 9.95
CA ALA A 621 11.54 -18.59 10.17
C ALA A 621 11.69 -17.45 11.18
N VAL A 622 12.70 -17.48 12.06
CA VAL A 622 12.84 -16.51 13.15
C VAL A 622 14.21 -15.83 13.13
N PHE A 623 14.19 -14.51 13.19
CA PHE A 623 15.37 -13.66 13.26
C PHE A 623 15.21 -12.66 14.42
N ALA A 624 16.18 -12.66 15.32
CA ALA A 624 16.13 -11.93 16.59
C ALA A 624 17.31 -10.93 16.72
N ARG A 625 17.19 -9.97 17.66
CA ARG A 625 18.18 -8.90 17.86
C ARG A 625 18.57 -8.16 16.57
N LEU A 626 17.61 -7.95 15.67
CA LEU A 626 17.84 -7.25 14.41
C LEU A 626 17.84 -5.74 14.59
N THR A 627 18.73 -5.06 13.87
CA THR A 627 18.62 -3.62 13.62
C THR A 627 17.60 -3.34 12.50
N PRO A 628 17.04 -2.11 12.40
CA PRO A 628 16.16 -1.73 11.29
C PRO A 628 16.74 -2.03 9.89
N LEU A 629 18.03 -1.71 9.69
CA LEU A 629 18.71 -1.96 8.41
C LEU A 629 18.85 -3.46 8.10
N GLN A 630 19.08 -4.29 9.13
CA GLN A 630 19.15 -5.74 8.97
C GLN A 630 17.78 -6.34 8.61
N LYS A 631 16.67 -5.80 9.14
CA LYS A 631 15.32 -6.20 8.72
C LYS A 631 15.14 -5.98 7.21
N THR A 632 15.54 -4.81 6.70
CA THR A 632 15.51 -4.50 5.25
C THR A 632 16.40 -5.44 4.44
N ARG A 633 17.62 -5.73 4.92
CA ARG A 633 18.55 -6.64 4.21
C ARG A 633 17.98 -8.06 4.05
N ILE A 634 17.34 -8.60 5.08
CA ILE A 634 16.67 -9.90 5.02
C ILE A 634 15.49 -9.87 4.04
N LEU A 635 14.69 -8.80 4.09
CA LEU A 635 13.56 -8.61 3.18
C LEU A 635 14.02 -8.58 1.71
N GLN A 636 15.10 -7.85 1.40
CA GLN A 636 15.66 -7.79 0.06
C GLN A 636 16.24 -9.13 -0.41
N ALA A 637 16.82 -9.93 0.49
CA ALA A 637 17.30 -11.27 0.16
C ALA A 637 16.13 -12.19 -0.26
N LEU A 638 15.00 -12.16 0.47
CA LEU A 638 13.79 -12.90 0.10
C LEU A 638 13.22 -12.44 -1.25
N GLN A 639 13.17 -11.13 -1.49
CA GLN A 639 12.73 -10.58 -2.78
C GLN A 639 13.65 -11.02 -3.94
N LYS A 640 14.97 -11.01 -3.74
CA LYS A 640 15.95 -11.49 -4.74
C LYS A 640 15.78 -12.98 -5.05
N ASN A 641 15.34 -13.78 -4.09
CA ASN A 641 14.98 -15.19 -4.30
C ASN A 641 13.66 -15.38 -5.07
N GLY A 642 12.97 -14.28 -5.40
CA GLY A 642 11.76 -14.28 -6.21
C GLY A 642 10.46 -14.33 -5.40
N HIS A 643 10.53 -14.17 -4.07
CA HIS A 643 9.34 -14.06 -3.21
C HIS A 643 8.66 -12.71 -3.36
N THR A 644 7.34 -12.69 -3.13
CA THR A 644 6.59 -11.45 -2.95
C THR A 644 6.40 -11.26 -1.46
N VAL A 645 7.15 -10.31 -0.90
CA VAL A 645 7.33 -10.16 0.54
C VAL A 645 6.45 -9.05 1.05
N GLY A 646 5.51 -9.40 1.93
CA GLY A 646 4.81 -8.41 2.76
C GLY A 646 5.52 -8.21 4.07
N PHE A 647 5.52 -6.98 4.57
CA PHE A 647 6.04 -6.65 5.88
C PHE A 647 4.94 -6.05 6.76
N LEU A 648 4.71 -6.63 7.93
CA LEU A 648 3.78 -6.11 8.94
C LEU A 648 4.55 -5.53 10.13
N GLY A 649 4.37 -4.24 10.37
CA GLY A 649 5.01 -3.52 11.47
C GLY A 649 4.18 -2.33 11.96
N ASP A 650 4.36 -2.00 13.24
CA ASP A 650 3.65 -0.91 13.90
C ASP A 650 4.59 0.14 14.53
N GLY A 651 5.90 -0.14 14.55
CA GLY A 651 6.91 0.72 15.14
C GLY A 651 7.70 1.59 14.17
N ILE A 652 8.37 2.60 14.72
CA ILE A 652 9.29 3.50 13.99
C ILE A 652 10.42 2.71 13.32
N ASN A 653 10.90 1.68 14.00
CA ASN A 653 11.99 0.81 13.57
C ASN A 653 11.66 -0.01 12.31
N ASP A 654 10.38 -0.11 11.97
CA ASP A 654 9.89 -0.90 10.83
C ASP A 654 9.68 -0.07 9.58
N ALA A 655 9.69 1.27 9.68
CA ALA A 655 9.40 2.16 8.57
C ALA A 655 10.27 1.91 7.32
N PRO A 656 11.60 1.66 7.42
CA PRO A 656 12.40 1.31 6.25
C PRO A 656 11.95 0.00 5.58
N ALA A 657 11.69 -1.04 6.38
CA ALA A 657 11.25 -2.33 5.87
C ALA A 657 9.84 -2.28 5.27
N LEU A 658 8.92 -1.51 5.87
CA LEU A 658 7.57 -1.26 5.34
C LEU A 658 7.61 -0.58 3.97
N ARG A 659 8.52 0.36 3.77
CA ARG A 659 8.68 1.10 2.51
C ARG A 659 9.28 0.25 1.39
N ASP A 660 10.21 -0.63 1.72
CA ASP A 660 10.94 -1.47 0.76
C ASP A 660 10.25 -2.81 0.46
N ALA A 661 9.27 -3.22 1.28
CA ALA A 661 8.43 -4.38 1.04
C ALA A 661 7.66 -4.28 -0.29
N ASP A 662 7.34 -5.43 -0.89
CA ASP A 662 6.40 -5.45 -2.03
C ASP A 662 5.00 -4.98 -1.62
N VAL A 663 4.65 -5.23 -0.35
CA VAL A 663 3.47 -4.70 0.31
C VAL A 663 3.77 -4.36 1.77
N GLY A 664 3.84 -3.07 2.08
CA GLY A 664 3.94 -2.59 3.45
C GLY A 664 2.59 -2.61 4.15
N ILE A 665 2.48 -3.27 5.30
CA ILE A 665 1.23 -3.42 6.06
C ILE A 665 1.43 -2.82 7.45
N SER A 666 0.59 -1.87 7.80
CA SER A 666 0.56 -1.28 9.14
C SER A 666 -0.82 -1.43 9.78
N VAL A 667 -0.98 -0.93 10.99
CA VAL A 667 -2.22 -0.98 11.77
C VAL A 667 -2.64 0.44 12.13
N ASP A 668 -3.93 0.68 12.33
CA ASP A 668 -4.44 2.04 12.57
C ASP A 668 -3.85 2.69 13.84
N SER A 669 -3.52 1.87 14.83
CA SER A 669 -2.88 2.32 16.07
C SER A 669 -1.33 2.39 16.00
N ALA A 670 -0.74 2.23 14.82
CA ALA A 670 0.72 2.28 14.65
C ALA A 670 1.25 3.72 14.72
N ALA A 671 2.57 3.85 14.89
CA ALA A 671 3.25 5.13 14.76
C ALA A 671 2.96 5.78 13.39
N ASP A 672 2.86 7.10 13.33
CA ASP A 672 2.47 7.80 12.10
C ASP A 672 3.44 7.54 10.94
N ILE A 673 4.73 7.42 11.23
CA ILE A 673 5.75 7.04 10.24
C ILE A 673 5.51 5.64 9.65
N ALA A 674 5.01 4.68 10.44
CA ALA A 674 4.69 3.33 9.98
C ALA A 674 3.44 3.34 9.09
N LYS A 675 2.38 4.06 9.50
CA LYS A 675 1.18 4.27 8.67
C LYS A 675 1.52 4.95 7.34
N GLU A 676 2.37 5.97 7.36
CA GLU A 676 2.76 6.68 6.15
C GLU A 676 3.60 5.85 5.18
N SER A 677 4.49 5.01 5.72
CA SER A 677 5.38 4.13 4.95
C SER A 677 4.66 2.91 4.37
N SER A 678 3.47 2.57 4.88
CA SER A 678 2.68 1.41 4.47
C SER A 678 1.78 1.66 3.25
N ASP A 679 1.43 0.57 2.56
CA ASP A 679 0.46 0.55 1.46
C ASP A 679 -0.94 0.11 1.91
N ILE A 680 -1.00 -0.69 2.98
CA ILE A 680 -2.21 -1.26 3.56
C ILE A 680 -2.24 -0.98 5.07
N ILE A 681 -3.42 -0.61 5.57
CA ILE A 681 -3.67 -0.35 6.99
C ILE A 681 -4.77 -1.27 7.48
N LEU A 682 -4.48 -2.08 8.49
CA LEU A 682 -5.48 -2.90 9.19
C LEU A 682 -6.14 -2.06 10.28
N LEU A 683 -7.47 -1.97 10.29
CA LEU A 683 -8.19 -1.26 11.35
C LEU A 683 -8.19 -2.02 12.68
N GLU A 684 -7.84 -3.30 12.65
CA GLU A 684 -7.68 -4.14 13.83
C GLU A 684 -6.31 -4.83 13.80
N LYS A 685 -5.66 -4.91 14.96
CA LYS A 685 -4.40 -5.64 15.16
C LYS A 685 -4.64 -7.17 15.16
N ASP A 686 -5.19 -7.74 14.09
CA ASP A 686 -5.49 -9.18 13.96
C ASP A 686 -5.00 -9.76 12.62
N LEU A 687 -4.23 -10.85 12.67
CA LEU A 687 -3.72 -11.55 11.50
C LEU A 687 -4.83 -12.26 10.71
N MET A 688 -5.99 -12.56 11.32
CA MET A 688 -7.15 -13.05 10.58
C MET A 688 -7.69 -12.01 9.60
N VAL A 689 -7.68 -10.73 9.98
CA VAL A 689 -8.07 -9.62 9.10
C VAL A 689 -7.10 -9.51 7.91
N LEU A 690 -5.80 -9.73 8.16
CA LEU A 690 -4.79 -9.80 7.11
C LEU A 690 -5.07 -10.96 6.13
N GLU A 691 -5.35 -12.17 6.62
CA GLU A 691 -5.67 -13.34 5.78
C GLU A 691 -6.89 -13.08 4.88
N GLU A 692 -7.96 -12.52 5.45
CA GLU A 692 -9.16 -12.18 4.69
C GLU A 692 -8.87 -11.16 3.59
N GLY A 693 -8.01 -10.20 3.92
CA GLY A 693 -7.48 -9.21 2.98
C GLY A 693 -6.71 -9.87 1.83
N VAL A 694 -5.78 -10.79 2.12
CA VAL A 694 -5.01 -11.52 1.11
C VAL A 694 -5.93 -12.29 0.17
N ILE A 695 -6.95 -12.99 0.70
CA ILE A 695 -7.93 -13.71 -0.11
C ILE A 695 -8.70 -12.76 -1.03
N LYS A 696 -9.12 -11.60 -0.53
CA LYS A 696 -9.78 -10.58 -1.37
C LYS A 696 -8.84 -10.01 -2.42
N GLY A 697 -7.56 -9.84 -2.11
CA GLY A 697 -6.55 -9.44 -3.08
C GLY A 697 -6.42 -10.45 -4.22
N ARG A 698 -6.40 -11.74 -3.88
CA ARG A 698 -6.37 -12.85 -4.86
C ARG A 698 -7.64 -12.93 -5.71
N GLU A 699 -8.81 -12.66 -5.13
CA GLU A 699 -10.08 -12.60 -5.88
C GLU A 699 -10.06 -11.46 -6.90
N THR A 700 -9.64 -10.25 -6.48
CA THR A 700 -9.50 -9.09 -7.37
C THR A 700 -8.49 -9.34 -8.47
N PHE A 701 -7.29 -9.82 -8.13
CA PHE A 701 -6.25 -10.13 -9.12
C PHE A 701 -6.69 -11.24 -10.08
N GLY A 702 -7.30 -12.28 -9.55
CA GLY A 702 -7.86 -13.36 -10.35
C GLY A 702 -8.87 -12.84 -11.38
N ASN A 703 -9.80 -11.98 -10.97
CA ASN A 703 -10.81 -11.43 -11.89
C ASN A 703 -10.18 -10.59 -13.03
N ILE A 704 -9.06 -9.90 -12.76
CA ILE A 704 -8.27 -9.22 -13.80
C ILE A 704 -7.66 -10.23 -14.77
N ILE A 705 -7.02 -11.29 -14.28
CA ILE A 705 -6.42 -12.35 -15.12
C ILE A 705 -7.49 -13.10 -15.94
N LYS A 706 -8.67 -13.33 -15.36
CA LYS A 706 -9.82 -13.93 -16.03
C LYS A 706 -10.25 -13.10 -17.23
N TYR A 707 -10.46 -11.79 -17.02
CA TYR A 707 -10.79 -10.85 -18.09
C TYR A 707 -9.71 -10.87 -19.19
N LEU A 708 -8.45 -10.76 -18.81
CA LEU A 708 -7.33 -10.72 -19.76
C LEU A 708 -7.26 -11.95 -20.66
N ASN A 709 -7.38 -13.15 -20.08
CA ASN A 709 -7.35 -14.39 -20.86
C ASN A 709 -8.56 -14.52 -21.79
N MET A 710 -9.75 -14.12 -21.34
CA MET A 710 -10.96 -14.13 -22.17
C MET A 710 -10.86 -13.16 -23.33
N THR A 711 -10.56 -11.89 -23.07
CA THR A 711 -10.51 -10.84 -24.10
C THR A 711 -9.40 -11.12 -25.09
N ALA A 712 -8.20 -11.49 -24.63
CA ALA A 712 -7.10 -11.82 -25.54
C ALA A 712 -7.46 -13.01 -26.44
N SER A 713 -7.99 -14.10 -25.88
CA SER A 713 -8.37 -15.29 -26.64
C SER A 713 -9.51 -15.01 -27.63
N SER A 714 -10.52 -14.26 -27.21
CA SER A 714 -11.70 -13.93 -28.02
C SER A 714 -11.35 -13.02 -29.19
N ASN A 715 -10.60 -11.95 -28.93
CA ASN A 715 -10.19 -11.00 -29.97
C ASN A 715 -9.25 -11.67 -30.99
N PHE A 716 -8.33 -12.52 -30.52
CA PHE A 716 -7.47 -13.31 -31.40
C PHE A 716 -8.28 -14.29 -32.25
N GLY A 717 -9.22 -15.03 -31.64
CA GLY A 717 -10.10 -15.94 -32.35
C GLY A 717 -10.90 -15.24 -33.45
N ASN A 718 -11.52 -14.09 -33.14
CA ASN A 718 -12.29 -13.30 -34.11
C ASN A 718 -11.42 -12.90 -35.32
N VAL A 719 -10.22 -12.37 -35.08
CA VAL A 719 -9.34 -11.97 -36.19
C VAL A 719 -8.78 -13.14 -36.97
N PHE A 720 -8.53 -14.27 -36.32
CA PHE A 720 -8.17 -15.49 -37.04
C PHE A 720 -9.32 -15.93 -37.97
N SER A 721 -10.57 -15.84 -37.53
CA SER A 721 -11.75 -16.12 -38.35
C SER A 721 -11.88 -15.15 -39.52
N VAL A 722 -11.67 -13.85 -39.28
CA VAL A 722 -11.58 -12.82 -40.32
C VAL A 722 -10.53 -13.20 -41.37
N LEU A 723 -9.33 -13.58 -40.94
CA LEU A 723 -8.23 -13.91 -41.84
C LEU A 723 -8.55 -15.12 -42.72
N VAL A 724 -9.16 -16.17 -42.15
CA VAL A 724 -9.61 -17.33 -42.92
C VAL A 724 -10.70 -16.92 -43.90
N ALA A 725 -11.72 -16.19 -43.44
CA ALA A 725 -12.82 -15.75 -44.28
C ALA A 725 -12.34 -14.88 -45.46
N SER A 726 -11.43 -13.93 -45.20
CA SER A 726 -10.82 -13.07 -46.22
C SER A 726 -10.03 -13.82 -47.29
N ALA A 727 -9.52 -15.02 -47.00
CA ALA A 727 -8.78 -15.82 -47.96
C ALA A 727 -9.68 -16.63 -48.92
N PHE A 728 -10.91 -16.94 -48.52
CA PHE A 728 -11.81 -17.83 -49.26
C PHE A 728 -13.09 -17.16 -49.77
N ILE A 729 -13.50 -16.03 -49.19
CA ILE A 729 -14.76 -15.35 -49.49
C ILE A 729 -14.51 -14.16 -50.45
N PRO A 730 -15.28 -14.04 -51.55
CA PRO A 730 -15.05 -13.01 -52.57
C PRO A 730 -15.43 -11.59 -52.12
N PHE A 731 -16.23 -11.45 -51.05
CA PHE A 731 -16.64 -10.16 -50.47
C PHE A 731 -16.09 -9.98 -49.04
N LEU A 732 -16.28 -8.80 -48.44
CA LEU A 732 -15.92 -8.55 -47.04
C LEU A 732 -16.78 -9.44 -46.11
N PRO A 733 -16.15 -10.35 -45.33
CA PRO A 733 -16.90 -11.27 -44.47
C PRO A 733 -17.77 -10.56 -43.44
N MET A 734 -17.33 -9.37 -43.01
CA MET A 734 -18.04 -8.47 -42.11
C MET A 734 -17.61 -7.03 -42.41
N LEU A 735 -18.51 -6.06 -42.25
CA LEU A 735 -18.16 -4.65 -42.40
C LEU A 735 -17.42 -4.14 -41.16
N ALA A 736 -16.61 -3.09 -41.33
CA ALA A 736 -15.89 -2.45 -40.22
C ALA A 736 -16.85 -2.04 -39.06
N ILE A 737 -18.02 -1.53 -39.43
CA ILE A 737 -19.06 -1.11 -38.48
C ILE A 737 -19.66 -2.26 -37.67
N HIS A 738 -19.81 -3.46 -38.26
CA HIS A 738 -20.30 -4.65 -37.58
C HIS A 738 -19.31 -5.12 -36.52
N LEU A 739 -18.01 -5.18 -36.86
CA LEU A 739 -16.93 -5.52 -35.92
C LEU A 739 -16.92 -4.55 -34.73
N LEU A 740 -17.06 -3.26 -35.01
CA LEU A 740 -17.10 -2.22 -34.00
C LEU A 740 -18.30 -2.37 -33.05
N ILE A 741 -19.50 -2.64 -33.58
CA ILE A 741 -20.70 -2.90 -32.77
C ILE A 741 -20.51 -4.15 -31.91
N GLN A 742 -19.99 -5.25 -32.48
CA GLN A 742 -19.72 -6.47 -31.71
C GLN A 742 -18.76 -6.20 -30.55
N ASN A 743 -17.65 -5.51 -30.81
CA ASN A 743 -16.66 -5.18 -29.78
C ASN A 743 -17.28 -4.33 -28.67
N LEU A 744 -18.04 -3.29 -29.01
CA LEU A 744 -18.72 -2.45 -28.01
C LEU A 744 -19.71 -3.26 -27.17
N MET A 745 -20.51 -4.12 -27.79
CA MET A 745 -21.49 -4.97 -27.09
C MET A 745 -20.80 -5.99 -26.18
N TYR A 746 -19.71 -6.59 -26.66
CA TYR A 746 -18.89 -7.52 -25.91
C TYR A 746 -18.25 -6.83 -24.70
N ASP A 747 -17.64 -5.68 -24.90
CA ASP A 747 -17.04 -4.83 -23.85
C ASP A 747 -18.07 -4.48 -22.76
N ILE A 748 -19.28 -4.07 -23.14
CA ILE A 748 -20.38 -3.80 -22.21
C ILE A 748 -20.73 -5.05 -21.38
N SER A 749 -20.72 -6.24 -21.99
CA SER A 749 -20.99 -7.49 -21.28
C SER A 749 -19.94 -7.77 -20.18
N GLN A 750 -18.69 -7.38 -20.45
CA GLN A 750 -17.53 -7.60 -19.57
C GLN A 750 -17.45 -6.63 -18.40
N LEU A 751 -18.18 -5.50 -18.44
CA LEU A 751 -18.27 -4.55 -17.31
C LEU A 751 -18.75 -5.22 -16.01
N SER A 752 -19.46 -6.33 -16.12
CA SER A 752 -19.97 -7.11 -14.98
C SER A 752 -18.93 -8.06 -14.37
N LEU A 753 -17.83 -8.36 -15.07
CA LEU A 753 -16.81 -9.31 -14.63
C LEU A 753 -16.14 -8.97 -13.30
N PRO A 754 -15.94 -7.69 -12.93
CA PRO A 754 -15.45 -7.37 -11.60
C PRO A 754 -16.34 -7.92 -10.47
N TRP A 755 -17.64 -8.10 -10.71
CA TRP A 755 -18.59 -8.69 -9.75
C TRP A 755 -18.55 -10.20 -9.66
N ASP A 756 -17.69 -10.84 -10.45
CA ASP A 756 -17.63 -12.27 -10.51
C ASP A 756 -16.85 -12.91 -9.35
N LYS A 757 -17.13 -14.19 -9.09
CA LYS A 757 -16.45 -14.97 -8.04
C LYS A 757 -15.27 -15.77 -8.61
N MET A 758 -14.28 -16.02 -7.76
CA MET A 758 -13.19 -16.95 -8.04
C MET A 758 -13.36 -18.31 -7.36
N ASP A 759 -12.83 -19.34 -8.01
CA ASP A 759 -12.82 -20.71 -7.49
C ASP A 759 -11.89 -20.81 -6.27
N LYS A 760 -12.30 -21.56 -5.24
CA LYS A 760 -11.53 -21.69 -3.99
C LYS A 760 -10.12 -22.26 -4.23
N GLU A 761 -9.98 -23.15 -5.21
CA GLU A 761 -8.71 -23.75 -5.59
C GLU A 761 -7.71 -22.73 -6.15
N PHE A 762 -8.21 -21.69 -6.83
CA PHE A 762 -7.38 -20.58 -7.33
C PHE A 762 -6.86 -19.71 -6.17
N LEU A 763 -7.72 -19.45 -5.19
CA LEU A 763 -7.42 -18.56 -4.06
C LEU A 763 -6.43 -19.16 -3.05
N ARG A 764 -6.25 -20.48 -3.02
CA ARG A 764 -5.34 -21.17 -2.07
C ARG A 764 -3.86 -20.92 -2.33
N LYS A 765 -3.46 -20.58 -3.57
CA LYS A 765 -2.06 -20.38 -3.92
C LYS A 765 -1.81 -18.93 -4.34
N PRO A 766 -0.68 -18.32 -3.93
CA PRO A 766 -0.23 -17.05 -4.48
C PRO A 766 -0.11 -17.15 -6.01
N ARG A 767 -0.48 -16.08 -6.72
CA ARG A 767 -0.41 -16.00 -8.17
C ARG A 767 0.36 -14.73 -8.57
N LYS A 768 1.27 -14.89 -9.52
CA LYS A 768 2.06 -13.80 -10.11
C LYS A 768 1.63 -13.57 -11.56
N TRP A 769 2.00 -12.45 -12.13
CA TRP A 769 1.77 -12.16 -13.55
C TRP A 769 2.52 -13.16 -14.43
N ASP A 770 1.81 -13.84 -15.32
CA ASP A 770 2.40 -14.75 -16.33
C ASP A 770 1.90 -14.39 -17.73
N ALA A 771 2.53 -13.37 -18.34
CA ALA A 771 2.24 -12.96 -19.71
C ALA A 771 2.50 -14.08 -20.73
N LYS A 772 3.42 -15.02 -20.43
CA LYS A 772 3.67 -16.18 -21.30
C LYS A 772 2.51 -17.16 -21.26
N ASN A 773 1.85 -17.34 -20.11
CA ASN A 773 0.64 -18.14 -20.01
C ASN A 773 -0.50 -17.50 -20.81
N ILE A 774 -0.69 -16.17 -20.69
CA ILE A 774 -1.71 -15.45 -21.47
C ILE A 774 -1.52 -15.64 -22.97
N GLY A 775 -0.28 -15.52 -23.47
CA GLY A 775 0.03 -15.79 -24.88
C GLY A 775 -0.23 -17.23 -25.30
N ARG A 776 0.13 -18.22 -24.48
CA ARG A 776 -0.18 -19.63 -24.72
C ARG A 776 -1.69 -19.88 -24.73
N PHE A 777 -2.41 -19.31 -23.76
CA PHE A 777 -3.85 -19.43 -23.64
C PHE A 777 -4.53 -18.90 -24.89
N MET A 778 -4.12 -17.72 -25.35
CA MET A 778 -4.62 -17.10 -26.57
C MET A 778 -4.41 -17.97 -27.83
N LEU A 779 -3.22 -18.55 -28.01
CA LEU A 779 -2.91 -19.39 -29.17
C LEU A 779 -3.63 -20.74 -29.19
N TRP A 780 -3.93 -21.31 -28.01
CA TRP A 780 -4.60 -22.61 -27.91
C TRP A 780 -6.12 -22.51 -27.86
N ILE A 781 -6.63 -21.55 -27.10
CA ILE A 781 -8.08 -21.39 -26.90
C ILE A 781 -8.69 -20.50 -27.99
N GLY A 782 -7.96 -19.50 -28.50
CA GLY A 782 -8.47 -18.57 -29.51
C GLY A 782 -8.96 -19.25 -30.79
N PRO A 783 -8.16 -20.11 -31.45
CA PRO A 783 -8.61 -20.84 -32.65
C PRO A 783 -9.82 -21.75 -32.41
N THR A 784 -10.15 -22.08 -31.16
CA THR A 784 -11.30 -22.94 -30.85
C THR A 784 -12.61 -22.25 -31.22
N SER A 785 -12.74 -20.93 -31.02
CA SER A 785 -13.94 -20.20 -31.49
C SER A 785 -13.98 -20.13 -33.01
N SER A 786 -12.82 -19.96 -33.65
CA SER A 786 -12.73 -19.85 -35.11
C SER A 786 -13.18 -21.10 -35.86
N ILE A 787 -13.07 -22.29 -35.26
CA ILE A 787 -13.64 -23.51 -35.84
C ILE A 787 -15.14 -23.33 -36.07
N PHE A 788 -15.84 -22.70 -35.13
CA PHE A 788 -17.28 -22.50 -35.22
C PHE A 788 -17.64 -21.37 -36.17
N ASP A 789 -16.88 -20.28 -36.17
CA ASP A 789 -17.02 -19.23 -37.19
C ASP A 789 -16.88 -19.83 -38.61
N ILE A 790 -15.87 -20.68 -38.84
CA ILE A 790 -15.67 -21.37 -40.13
C ILE A 790 -16.82 -22.31 -40.47
N THR A 791 -17.37 -23.03 -39.49
CA THR A 791 -18.56 -23.86 -39.72
C THR A 791 -19.79 -23.02 -40.05
N THR A 792 -19.93 -21.83 -39.44
CA THR A 792 -20.97 -20.86 -39.79
C THR A 792 -20.77 -20.35 -41.21
N PHE A 793 -19.53 -20.07 -41.63
CA PHE A 793 -19.25 -19.68 -43.02
C PHE A 793 -19.67 -20.78 -44.00
N ALA A 794 -19.32 -22.03 -43.71
CA ALA A 794 -19.74 -23.17 -44.54
C ALA A 794 -21.27 -23.33 -44.56
N LEU A 795 -21.95 -23.16 -43.42
CA LEU A 795 -23.41 -23.19 -43.35
C LEU A 795 -24.03 -22.10 -44.23
N MET A 796 -23.57 -20.85 -44.10
CA MET A 796 -24.07 -19.74 -44.89
C MET A 796 -23.79 -19.93 -46.39
N TRP A 797 -22.62 -20.46 -46.73
CA TRP A 797 -22.20 -20.70 -48.10
C TRP A 797 -22.99 -21.83 -48.79
N TYR A 798 -23.10 -23.00 -48.15
CA TYR A 798 -23.65 -24.20 -48.79
C TYR A 798 -25.15 -24.43 -48.52
N VAL A 799 -25.66 -24.04 -47.34
CA VAL A 799 -27.06 -24.29 -46.96
C VAL A 799 -27.95 -23.11 -47.31
N PHE A 800 -27.51 -21.89 -46.98
CA PHE A 800 -28.25 -20.66 -47.26
C PHE A 800 -27.90 -20.02 -48.62
N ALA A 801 -26.98 -20.65 -49.37
CA ALA A 801 -26.52 -20.19 -50.68
C ALA A 801 -26.05 -18.72 -50.71
N ALA A 802 -25.53 -18.21 -49.58
CA ALA A 802 -24.99 -16.86 -49.45
C ALA A 802 -23.55 -16.79 -50.00
N ASN A 803 -23.38 -17.19 -51.27
CA ASN A 803 -22.09 -17.36 -51.93
C ASN A 803 -21.80 -16.32 -53.03
N ASN A 804 -22.71 -15.36 -53.21
CA ASN A 804 -22.60 -14.28 -54.18
C ASN A 804 -22.63 -12.91 -53.47
N VAL A 805 -22.26 -11.85 -54.20
CA VAL A 805 -22.19 -10.48 -53.65
C VAL A 805 -23.57 -9.95 -53.25
N GLU A 806 -24.63 -10.37 -53.94
CA GLU A 806 -26.01 -9.97 -53.63
C GLU A 806 -26.47 -10.48 -52.24
N ALA A 807 -26.04 -11.68 -51.85
CA ALA A 807 -26.36 -12.26 -50.53
C ALA A 807 -25.31 -11.96 -49.45
N GLN A 808 -24.41 -11.00 -49.68
CA GLN A 808 -23.36 -10.66 -48.69
C GLN A 808 -23.94 -10.18 -47.36
N ALA A 809 -25.04 -9.41 -47.37
CA ALA A 809 -25.66 -8.88 -46.16
C ALA A 809 -26.24 -10.01 -45.29
N LEU A 810 -26.83 -11.03 -45.91
CA LEU A 810 -27.31 -12.23 -45.24
C LEU A 810 -26.14 -12.99 -44.58
N PHE A 811 -25.02 -13.17 -45.30
CA PHE A 811 -23.81 -13.80 -44.76
C PHE A 811 -23.27 -13.03 -43.54
N GLN A 812 -23.11 -11.71 -43.69
CA GLN A 812 -22.61 -10.81 -42.64
C GLN A 812 -23.52 -10.84 -41.40
N SER A 813 -24.84 -10.92 -41.60
CA SER A 813 -25.82 -10.99 -40.51
C SER A 813 -25.79 -12.31 -39.76
N GLY A 814 -25.62 -13.42 -40.49
CA GLY A 814 -25.45 -14.75 -39.90
C GLY A 814 -24.25 -14.81 -38.98
N TRP A 815 -23.09 -14.37 -39.49
CA TRP A 815 -21.87 -14.33 -38.71
C TRP A 815 -21.91 -13.27 -37.60
N PHE A 816 -22.57 -12.13 -37.81
CA PHE A 816 -22.74 -11.12 -36.78
C PHE A 816 -23.44 -11.68 -35.53
N ILE A 817 -24.55 -12.40 -35.70
CA ILE A 817 -25.27 -13.02 -34.59
C ILE A 817 -24.43 -14.12 -33.95
N GLU A 818 -23.89 -15.04 -34.75
CA GLU A 818 -23.14 -16.17 -34.21
C GLU A 818 -21.87 -15.73 -33.47
N GLY A 819 -21.08 -14.85 -34.08
CA GLY A 819 -19.85 -14.30 -33.49
C GLY A 819 -20.13 -13.56 -32.17
N LEU A 820 -21.18 -12.74 -32.09
CA LEU A 820 -21.51 -12.04 -30.84
C LEU A 820 -21.98 -13.00 -29.74
N LEU A 821 -22.79 -14.00 -30.08
CA LEU A 821 -23.28 -15.00 -29.13
C LEU A 821 -22.16 -15.93 -28.65
N SER A 822 -21.30 -16.38 -29.56
CA SER A 822 -20.16 -17.23 -29.22
C SER A 822 -19.17 -16.47 -28.34
N GLN A 823 -18.82 -15.22 -28.67
CA GLN A 823 -17.97 -14.36 -27.84
C GLN A 823 -18.55 -14.12 -26.45
N THR A 824 -19.84 -13.80 -26.33
CA THR A 824 -20.47 -13.61 -25.01
C THR A 824 -20.58 -14.92 -24.24
N LEU A 825 -20.69 -16.07 -24.90
CA LEU A 825 -20.69 -17.39 -24.28
C LEU A 825 -19.29 -17.80 -23.80
N VAL A 826 -18.21 -17.37 -24.47
CA VAL A 826 -16.80 -17.53 -24.03
C VAL A 826 -16.62 -17.04 -22.60
N VAL A 827 -17.26 -15.92 -22.23
CA VAL A 827 -17.22 -15.35 -20.87
C VAL A 827 -17.67 -16.36 -19.81
N HIS A 828 -18.66 -17.19 -20.13
CA HIS A 828 -19.14 -18.25 -19.24
C HIS A 828 -18.32 -19.53 -19.33
N MET A 829 -17.75 -19.82 -20.50
CA MET A 829 -16.99 -21.05 -20.74
C MET A 829 -15.58 -21.02 -20.12
N LEU A 830 -14.89 -19.87 -20.23
CA LEU A 830 -13.49 -19.73 -19.85
C LEU A 830 -13.26 -19.23 -18.42
N ARG A 831 -14.29 -18.67 -17.76
CA ARG A 831 -14.21 -18.09 -16.40
C ARG A 831 -13.76 -19.05 -15.30
N THR A 832 -13.98 -20.34 -15.49
CA THR A 832 -13.73 -21.37 -14.48
C THR A 832 -13.15 -22.62 -15.12
N GLN A 833 -12.30 -23.31 -14.37
CA GLN A 833 -11.84 -24.65 -14.72
C GLN A 833 -12.98 -25.68 -14.71
N LYS A 834 -14.02 -25.42 -13.91
CA LYS A 834 -15.18 -26.30 -13.71
C LYS A 834 -16.16 -26.23 -14.88
N ILE A 835 -17.13 -27.14 -14.91
CA ILE A 835 -18.18 -27.14 -15.92
C ILE A 835 -19.12 -25.94 -15.66
N PRO A 836 -19.26 -25.00 -16.61
CA PRO A 836 -20.13 -23.83 -16.48
C PRO A 836 -21.59 -24.22 -16.27
N PHE A 837 -22.34 -23.37 -15.56
CA PHE A 837 -23.77 -23.50 -15.23
C PHE A 837 -24.18 -24.69 -14.34
N ILE A 838 -23.36 -25.74 -14.30
CA ILE A 838 -23.57 -26.97 -13.51
C ILE A 838 -22.74 -26.92 -12.23
N GLN A 839 -21.41 -26.79 -12.36
CA GLN A 839 -20.48 -26.84 -11.22
C GLN A 839 -20.08 -25.45 -10.72
N SER A 840 -20.06 -24.46 -11.60
CA SER A 840 -19.80 -23.06 -11.26
C SER A 840 -20.74 -22.18 -12.07
N ARG A 841 -21.47 -21.29 -11.37
CA ARG A 841 -22.41 -20.36 -11.98
C ARG A 841 -21.87 -18.94 -11.89
N ALA A 842 -22.08 -18.19 -12.97
CA ALA A 842 -21.79 -16.78 -12.98
C ALA A 842 -22.64 -16.01 -11.97
N THR A 843 -22.11 -14.89 -11.48
CA THR A 843 -22.89 -14.02 -10.60
C THR A 843 -24.04 -13.40 -11.39
N LEU A 844 -25.12 -13.07 -10.68
CA LEU A 844 -26.34 -12.54 -11.29
C LEU A 844 -26.08 -11.33 -12.22
N PRO A 845 -25.20 -10.36 -11.88
CA PRO A 845 -24.89 -9.26 -12.79
C PRO A 845 -24.32 -9.74 -14.13
N VAL A 846 -23.41 -10.73 -14.12
CA VAL A 846 -22.79 -11.28 -15.33
C VAL A 846 -23.81 -12.03 -16.18
N LEU A 847 -24.71 -12.81 -15.56
CA LEU A 847 -25.78 -13.50 -16.27
C LEU A 847 -26.75 -12.52 -16.94
N LEU A 848 -27.15 -11.48 -16.23
CA LEU A 848 -28.10 -10.49 -16.75
C LEU A 848 -27.49 -9.65 -17.88
N THR A 849 -26.25 -9.18 -17.74
CA THR A 849 -25.62 -8.37 -18.80
C THR A 849 -25.34 -9.20 -20.04
N THR A 850 -24.78 -10.41 -19.90
CA THR A 850 -24.53 -11.28 -21.07
C THR A 850 -25.82 -11.73 -21.74
N GLY A 851 -26.86 -12.08 -20.97
CA GLY A 851 -28.17 -12.42 -21.52
C GLY A 851 -28.83 -11.25 -22.25
N LEU A 852 -28.74 -10.04 -21.70
CA LEU A 852 -29.24 -8.82 -22.35
C LEU A 852 -28.50 -8.54 -23.66
N ILE A 853 -27.17 -8.67 -23.68
CA ILE A 853 -26.37 -8.45 -24.89
C ILE A 853 -26.66 -9.51 -25.96
N MET A 854 -26.81 -10.78 -25.60
CA MET A 854 -27.22 -11.83 -26.54
C MET A 854 -28.61 -11.53 -27.13
N ALA A 855 -29.57 -11.09 -26.31
CA ALA A 855 -30.91 -10.74 -26.76
C ALA A 855 -30.90 -9.54 -27.72
N ILE A 856 -30.14 -8.48 -27.40
CA ILE A 856 -29.97 -7.31 -28.26
C ILE A 856 -29.26 -7.71 -29.56
N GLY A 857 -28.24 -8.57 -29.49
CA GLY A 857 -27.49 -9.06 -30.64
C GLY A 857 -28.36 -9.79 -31.66
N ILE A 858 -29.26 -10.64 -31.18
CA ILE A 858 -30.26 -11.31 -32.02
C ILE A 858 -31.25 -10.29 -32.59
N TYR A 859 -31.65 -9.26 -31.82
CA TYR A 859 -32.65 -8.28 -32.24
C TYR A 859 -32.14 -7.30 -33.30
N ILE A 860 -30.86 -6.90 -33.29
CA ILE A 860 -30.32 -5.84 -34.16
C ILE A 860 -30.61 -6.09 -35.65
N PRO A 861 -30.32 -7.27 -36.26
CA PRO A 861 -30.61 -7.51 -37.67
C PRO A 861 -32.09 -7.45 -38.06
N PHE A 862 -33.00 -7.64 -37.09
CA PHE A 862 -34.45 -7.54 -37.30
C PHE A 862 -34.99 -6.12 -37.05
N SER A 863 -34.13 -5.21 -36.62
CA SER A 863 -34.51 -3.84 -36.27
C SER A 863 -34.19 -2.86 -37.40
N PRO A 864 -34.82 -1.68 -37.43
CA PRO A 864 -34.46 -0.62 -38.38
C PRO A 864 -32.98 -0.21 -38.30
N LEU A 865 -32.36 -0.34 -37.12
CA LEU A 865 -30.93 -0.09 -36.93
C LEU A 865 -30.07 -1.12 -37.68
N GLY A 866 -30.51 -2.38 -37.77
CA GLY A 866 -29.82 -3.40 -38.56
C GLY A 866 -29.74 -3.01 -40.03
N ALA A 867 -30.88 -2.62 -40.61
CA ALA A 867 -30.94 -2.18 -42.00
C ALA A 867 -30.05 -0.95 -42.28
N MET A 868 -29.99 0.01 -41.36
CA MET A 868 -29.11 1.19 -41.47
C MET A 868 -27.60 0.84 -41.47
N VAL A 869 -27.24 -0.31 -40.91
CA VAL A 869 -25.85 -0.78 -40.81
C VAL A 869 -25.56 -1.86 -41.86
N GLY A 870 -26.49 -2.13 -42.78
CA GLY A 870 -26.33 -3.16 -43.82
C GLY A 870 -26.50 -4.60 -43.31
N LEU A 871 -27.20 -4.79 -42.19
CA LEU A 871 -27.63 -6.11 -41.71
C LEU A 871 -29.04 -6.42 -42.22
N GLU A 872 -29.28 -7.70 -42.46
CA GLU A 872 -30.52 -8.24 -43.00
C GLU A 872 -31.15 -9.26 -42.01
N PRO A 873 -32.49 -9.28 -41.88
CA PRO A 873 -33.19 -10.28 -41.07
C PRO A 873 -32.90 -11.72 -41.54
N LEU A 874 -32.48 -12.58 -40.60
CA LEU A 874 -32.21 -13.99 -40.91
C LEU A 874 -33.48 -14.83 -40.96
N PRO A 875 -33.54 -15.86 -41.84
CA PRO A 875 -34.67 -16.79 -41.87
C PRO A 875 -34.76 -17.60 -40.57
N LEU A 876 -35.98 -17.93 -40.14
CA LEU A 876 -36.21 -18.70 -38.91
C LEU A 876 -35.52 -20.08 -38.92
N SER A 877 -35.24 -20.64 -40.10
CA SER A 877 -34.51 -21.89 -40.27
C SER A 877 -33.04 -21.81 -39.83
N TYR A 878 -32.45 -20.61 -39.67
CA TYR A 878 -31.09 -20.40 -39.19
C TYR A 878 -30.94 -20.71 -37.69
N PHE A 879 -31.93 -20.35 -36.86
CA PHE A 879 -31.81 -20.43 -35.40
C PHE A 879 -31.60 -21.85 -34.84
N PRO A 880 -32.23 -22.92 -35.38
CA PRO A 880 -31.90 -24.29 -34.98
C PRO A 880 -30.44 -24.65 -35.22
N TRP A 881 -29.85 -24.22 -36.35
CA TRP A 881 -28.44 -24.43 -36.64
C TRP A 881 -27.55 -23.64 -35.69
N LEU A 882 -27.89 -22.38 -35.43
CA LEU A 882 -27.18 -21.54 -34.45
C LEU A 882 -27.15 -22.20 -33.06
N VAL A 883 -28.28 -22.73 -32.59
CA VAL A 883 -28.33 -23.45 -31.30
C VAL A 883 -27.42 -24.69 -31.32
N ALA A 884 -27.43 -25.46 -32.42
CA ALA A 884 -26.56 -26.62 -32.56
C ALA A 884 -25.06 -26.23 -32.57
N THR A 885 -24.70 -25.15 -33.26
CA THR A 885 -23.34 -24.59 -33.29
C THR A 885 -22.90 -24.15 -31.90
N LEU A 886 -23.72 -23.39 -31.17
CA LEU A 886 -23.40 -22.91 -29.82
C LEU A 886 -23.28 -24.04 -28.79
N LEU A 887 -24.13 -25.07 -28.87
CA LEU A 887 -24.02 -26.26 -28.02
C LEU A 887 -22.75 -27.06 -28.33
N SER A 888 -22.42 -27.22 -29.60
CA SER A 888 -21.19 -27.87 -30.05
C SER A 888 -19.95 -27.09 -29.59
N TYR A 889 -20.01 -25.76 -29.67
CA TYR A 889 -18.99 -24.86 -29.13
C TYR A 889 -18.79 -25.08 -27.63
N CYS A 890 -19.86 -25.14 -26.84
CA CYS A 890 -19.76 -25.42 -25.40
C CYS A 890 -19.03 -26.73 -25.11
N LEU A 891 -19.34 -27.79 -25.86
CA LEU A 891 -18.72 -29.10 -25.68
C LEU A 891 -17.23 -29.09 -26.04
N VAL A 892 -16.88 -28.51 -27.20
CA VAL A 892 -15.49 -28.44 -27.66
C VAL A 892 -14.66 -27.53 -26.78
N ALA A 893 -15.17 -26.35 -26.41
CA ALA A 893 -14.48 -25.43 -25.51
C ALA A 893 -14.22 -26.09 -24.14
N GLN A 894 -15.18 -26.86 -23.60
CA GLN A 894 -14.98 -27.61 -22.37
C GLN A 894 -13.93 -28.74 -22.53
N GLY A 895 -13.89 -29.41 -23.67
CA GLY A 895 -12.89 -30.42 -24.00
C GLY A 895 -11.48 -29.82 -24.11
N MET A 896 -11.35 -28.73 -24.87
CA MET A 896 -10.09 -28.00 -25.06
C MET A 896 -9.56 -27.46 -23.74
N LYS A 897 -10.44 -26.96 -22.86
CA LYS A 897 -10.08 -26.56 -21.49
C LYS A 897 -9.44 -27.69 -20.71
N ARG A 898 -10.05 -28.89 -20.71
CA ARG A 898 -9.48 -30.07 -20.03
C ARG A 898 -8.13 -30.47 -20.63
N PHE A 899 -8.00 -30.41 -21.95
CA PHE A 899 -6.75 -30.72 -22.64
C PHE A 899 -5.65 -29.73 -22.27
N TYR A 900 -5.94 -28.43 -22.29
CA TYR A 900 -5.00 -27.36 -21.92
C TYR A 900 -4.49 -27.54 -20.48
N ILE A 901 -5.39 -27.77 -19.53
CA ILE A 901 -5.03 -28.00 -18.12
C ILE A 901 -4.14 -29.25 -17.98
N LYS A 902 -4.45 -30.35 -18.69
CA LYS A 902 -3.64 -31.57 -18.68
C LYS A 902 -2.24 -31.35 -19.27
N ARG A 903 -2.12 -30.51 -20.30
CA ARG A 903 -0.87 -30.25 -21.03
C ARG A 903 0.08 -29.29 -20.31
N PHE A 904 -0.47 -28.28 -19.64
CA PHE A 904 0.30 -27.18 -19.02
C PHE A 904 0.24 -27.16 -17.49
N GLY A 905 -0.60 -27.99 -16.86
CA GLY A 905 -0.71 -28.12 -15.41
C GLY A 905 -1.40 -26.93 -14.71
N GLN A 906 -1.88 -25.94 -15.47
CA GLN A 906 -2.55 -24.75 -14.97
C GLN A 906 -3.62 -24.26 -15.96
N TRP A 907 -4.53 -23.41 -15.48
CA TRP A 907 -5.54 -22.75 -16.32
C TRP A 907 -5.15 -21.30 -16.56
N PHE A 908 -5.40 -20.46 -15.55
CA PHE A 908 -4.96 -19.08 -15.47
C PHE A 908 -3.58 -18.97 -14.83
#